data_AF-A0A2R7Y671-F1
#
_entry.id   AF-A0A2R7Y671-F1
#
_cell.length_a   1.000
_cell.length_b   1.000
_cell.length_c   1.000
_cell.angle_alpha   90.00
_cell.angle_beta   90.00
_cell.angle_gamma   90.00
#
_symmetry.space_group_name_H-M   'P 1'
#
loop_
_entity.id
_entity.type
_entity.pdbx_description
1 polymer ?
#
loop_
_entity_poly.entity_id
_entity_poly.type
_entity_poly.pdbx_seq_one_letter_code
_entity_poly.pdbx_strand_id
1 'polypeptide(L)'
;MLKIMEYPFIEKSGCGILGILRKHGCPKVKFELALRSIEAVRYRGSKLGAGFAKIFIDIGTSKRRVKVFVKSADFIVDIIRTFKAHGLEIMDAGFEIAPSGDDYGSWVGLSDNDEAKVFNVIQNINSVIGHHDYKVRVYSWGRYVDVFKGVGYPTDVAETFGLIEKNPEADLWLAHTRQPTNSPGRYPIWSHPFSAGEWAIVHNGDISSFGANVMFLSGRGYRSFVGTDSEVIAFLLDYLTRVEKLSIEEAATLLCNPFSLSWRLQKERFELRGACLDGPFSVVAGYSDGDDVYLLAMTDRSKLRPLVVGEDEEMLYAASEEAQIRALSERARVWSVEPGSYFLASMKKGVIVSGRRSTKTCPSLHIPLATGYVIDAKSLGHRELYKRVRDAIMAGKRDLLLKNVLGHRYIGMALHEGVRLRVYGTAGNCLANLNEGARIEVYGNAQDDVGDTMQKGSVIIHGDARDVVGQALQGGEIFIKGNVGNRCAIQMREYLDRKPYIIVGGTADNYLGEYMAGGVVVILGLWDKDSSPVGDFVASGMVGGRIYIRGRVSRNKIGVHPPRQDVLQYLKSLVYRGLLDLKVYEELSKEEELTLELLEERLNESSFVAVKRLFHGKHVLPLNVEYRKLNDEDIMLIGHKLSAFFTEFMIGRDLLEEVYASNFTIICPSSK
;
A
#
# COMPACT_ATOMS: atom_id res chain seq x y z
N MET A 1 -6.38 43.40 -1.31
CA MET A 1 -6.44 42.88 -2.71
C MET A 1 -5.33 41.85 -2.86
N LEU A 2 -5.58 40.60 -2.43
CA LEU A 2 -4.60 39.51 -2.43
C LEU A 2 -4.57 38.89 -3.83
N LYS A 3 -3.41 38.90 -4.49
CA LYS A 3 -3.19 38.16 -5.74
C LYS A 3 -3.34 36.66 -5.45
N ILE A 4 -4.40 36.08 -6.00
CA ILE A 4 -4.65 34.64 -6.01
C ILE A 4 -3.55 34.02 -6.86
N MET A 5 -2.58 33.35 -6.22
CA MET A 5 -1.69 32.45 -6.95
C MET A 5 -2.49 31.19 -7.28
N GLU A 6 -2.85 31.03 -8.56
CA GLU A 6 -3.30 29.74 -9.08
C GLU A 6 -2.12 28.77 -9.01
N TYR A 7 -2.12 27.90 -8.02
CA TYR A 7 -1.18 26.78 -7.97
C TYR A 7 -1.55 25.79 -9.08
N PRO A 8 -0.64 25.46 -10.02
CA PRO A 8 -0.90 24.43 -11.02
C PRO A 8 -1.03 23.07 -10.30
N PHE A 9 -2.25 22.53 -10.29
CA PHE A 9 -2.52 21.20 -9.73
C PHE A 9 -1.84 20.13 -10.58
N ILE A 10 -0.83 19.46 -10.03
CA ILE A 10 -0.20 18.29 -10.65
C ILE A 10 -1.20 17.12 -10.56
N GLU A 11 -1.75 16.73 -11.71
CA GLU A 11 -2.98 15.90 -11.80
C GLU A 11 -2.73 14.38 -11.77
N LYS A 12 -1.48 13.90 -11.77
CA LYS A 12 -1.17 12.47 -12.00
C LYS A 12 -0.48 11.84 -10.78
N SER A 13 -1.21 10.98 -10.07
CA SER A 13 -0.80 10.43 -8.76
C SER A 13 -0.22 9.01 -8.79
N GLY A 14 -0.40 8.23 -9.87
CA GLY A 14 0.06 6.82 -9.98
C GLY A 14 -1.03 5.88 -10.51
N CYS A 15 -0.82 4.56 -10.55
CA CYS A 15 -1.85 3.62 -11.01
C CYS A 15 -2.88 3.32 -9.91
N GLY A 16 -4.15 3.11 -10.26
CA GLY A 16 -5.18 2.56 -9.36
C GLY A 16 -5.29 1.05 -9.49
N ILE A 17 -5.30 0.33 -8.37
CA ILE A 17 -5.48 -1.13 -8.29
C ILE A 17 -6.69 -1.50 -7.43
N LEU A 18 -7.33 -2.62 -7.74
CA LEU A 18 -8.51 -3.14 -7.06
C LEU A 18 -8.55 -4.67 -7.10
N GLY A 19 -9.00 -5.28 -6.01
CA GLY A 19 -9.45 -6.66 -5.90
C GLY A 19 -10.71 -6.77 -5.03
N ILE A 20 -11.73 -7.50 -5.50
CA ILE A 20 -12.99 -7.75 -4.78
C ILE A 20 -13.28 -9.25 -4.82
N LEU A 21 -13.16 -9.91 -3.67
CA LEU A 21 -13.42 -11.34 -3.50
C LEU A 21 -14.71 -11.52 -2.69
N ARG A 22 -15.64 -12.35 -3.17
CA ARG A 22 -16.80 -12.72 -2.35
C ARG A 22 -16.41 -13.65 -1.20
N LYS A 23 -17.16 -13.62 -0.11
CA LYS A 23 -17.09 -14.63 0.96
C LYS A 23 -17.86 -15.89 0.57
N HIS A 24 -17.49 -17.02 1.18
CA HIS A 24 -18.17 -18.29 0.96
C HIS A 24 -19.68 -18.17 1.20
N GLY A 25 -20.49 -18.78 0.33
CA GLY A 25 -21.95 -18.72 0.41
C GLY A 25 -22.58 -17.38 -0.02
N CYS A 26 -21.81 -16.31 -0.21
CA CYS A 26 -22.33 -15.03 -0.71
C CYS A 26 -22.46 -15.02 -2.24
N PRO A 27 -23.32 -14.17 -2.84
CA PRO A 27 -23.47 -14.07 -4.29
C PRO A 27 -22.15 -13.76 -5.01
N LYS A 28 -22.03 -14.18 -6.28
CA LYS A 28 -20.91 -13.77 -7.13
C LYS A 28 -20.92 -12.26 -7.34
N VAL A 29 -19.74 -11.67 -7.45
CA VAL A 29 -19.55 -10.22 -7.60
C VAL A 29 -19.90 -9.82 -9.03
N LYS A 30 -20.92 -8.99 -9.19
CA LYS A 30 -21.31 -8.41 -10.48
C LYS A 30 -20.25 -7.43 -10.97
N PHE A 31 -19.99 -7.44 -12.27
CA PHE A 31 -18.99 -6.57 -12.92
C PHE A 31 -19.20 -5.08 -12.64
N GLU A 32 -20.46 -4.62 -12.59
CA GLU A 32 -20.80 -3.22 -12.28
C GLU A 32 -20.15 -2.73 -10.97
N LEU A 33 -20.00 -3.59 -9.96
CA LEU A 33 -19.34 -3.23 -8.70
C LEU A 33 -17.85 -2.99 -8.89
N ALA A 34 -17.17 -3.86 -9.65
CA ALA A 34 -15.76 -3.68 -9.98
C ALA A 34 -15.53 -2.38 -10.77
N LEU A 35 -16.41 -2.09 -11.76
CA LEU A 35 -16.35 -0.85 -12.54
C LEU A 35 -16.58 0.38 -11.65
N ARG A 36 -17.64 0.40 -10.84
CA ARG A 36 -17.95 1.52 -9.94
C ARG A 36 -16.81 1.83 -8.98
N SER A 37 -16.16 0.80 -8.45
CA SER A 37 -15.06 0.95 -7.49
C SER A 37 -13.77 1.48 -8.13
N ILE A 38 -13.34 0.94 -9.29
CA ILE A 38 -12.12 1.44 -9.95
C ILE A 38 -12.30 2.85 -10.53
N GLU A 39 -13.52 3.19 -10.96
CA GLU A 39 -13.85 4.53 -11.46
C GLU A 39 -13.79 5.61 -10.37
N ALA A 40 -13.96 5.25 -9.09
CA ALA A 40 -13.77 6.17 -7.96
C ALA A 40 -12.34 6.75 -7.91
N VAL A 41 -11.36 6.07 -8.50
CA VAL A 41 -9.96 6.50 -8.59
C VAL A 41 -9.50 6.70 -10.04
N ARG A 42 -10.41 6.92 -10.99
CA ARG A 42 -10.08 7.20 -12.41
C ARG A 42 -8.99 8.25 -12.56
N TYR A 43 -9.01 9.29 -11.71
CA TYR A 43 -8.04 10.40 -11.73
C TYR A 43 -6.60 9.97 -11.46
N ARG A 44 -6.36 8.79 -10.88
CA ARG A 44 -5.00 8.30 -10.65
C ARG A 44 -4.36 7.92 -11.99
N GLY A 45 -5.12 7.21 -12.83
CA GLY A 45 -4.68 6.74 -14.14
C GLY A 45 -4.87 7.73 -15.29
N SER A 46 -4.50 7.27 -16.47
CA SER A 46 -4.62 7.98 -17.76
C SER A 46 -5.34 7.10 -18.77
N LYS A 47 -5.66 7.65 -19.94
CA LYS A 47 -6.21 6.90 -21.08
C LYS A 47 -5.24 5.88 -21.71
N LEU A 48 -4.06 5.66 -21.12
CA LEU A 48 -3.00 4.83 -21.69
C LEU A 48 -3.08 3.35 -21.25
N GLY A 49 -4.12 2.97 -20.52
CA GLY A 49 -4.40 1.57 -20.25
C GLY A 49 -5.31 1.33 -19.05
N ALA A 50 -6.23 0.38 -19.21
CA ALA A 50 -7.05 -0.14 -18.14
C ALA A 50 -7.40 -1.60 -18.42
N GLY A 51 -7.98 -2.26 -17.42
CA GLY A 51 -8.48 -3.61 -17.61
C GLY A 51 -9.01 -4.25 -16.35
N PHE A 52 -9.50 -5.46 -16.54
CA PHE A 52 -10.16 -6.28 -15.55
C PHE A 52 -9.68 -7.73 -15.68
N ALA A 53 -9.62 -8.45 -14.58
CA ALA A 53 -9.50 -9.91 -14.59
C ALA A 53 -10.65 -10.50 -13.81
N LYS A 54 -11.35 -11.44 -14.43
CA LYS A 54 -12.38 -12.27 -13.85
C LYS A 54 -11.74 -13.57 -13.39
N ILE A 55 -11.77 -13.86 -12.10
CA ILE A 55 -11.37 -15.15 -11.53
C ILE A 55 -12.62 -15.86 -11.01
N PHE A 56 -12.80 -17.11 -11.41
CA PHE A 56 -14.03 -17.84 -11.09
C PHE A 56 -13.88 -19.36 -11.09
N ILE A 57 -14.74 -20.00 -10.32
CA ILE A 57 -14.94 -21.45 -10.33
C ILE A 57 -16.37 -21.71 -10.79
N ASP A 58 -16.51 -22.32 -11.96
CA ASP A 58 -17.79 -22.77 -12.51
C ASP A 58 -17.75 -24.29 -12.72
N ILE A 59 -18.81 -24.98 -12.30
CA ILE A 59 -18.98 -26.42 -12.48
C ILE A 59 -18.98 -26.73 -13.99
N GLY A 60 -17.95 -27.43 -14.47
CA GLY A 60 -17.83 -27.82 -15.89
C GLY A 60 -16.79 -27.03 -16.70
N THR A 61 -16.10 -26.04 -16.12
CA THR A 61 -15.01 -25.33 -16.82
C THR A 61 -13.75 -26.19 -16.84
N SER A 62 -13.64 -27.11 -17.83
CA SER A 62 -12.44 -27.92 -18.00
C SER A 62 -11.37 -27.23 -18.83
N LYS A 63 -11.75 -26.39 -19.81
CA LYS A 63 -10.82 -25.92 -20.84
C LYS A 63 -10.06 -24.67 -20.37
N ARG A 64 -8.76 -24.63 -20.67
CA ARG A 64 -7.95 -23.41 -20.58
C ARG A 64 -8.33 -22.46 -21.70
N ARG A 65 -8.67 -21.23 -21.35
CA ARG A 65 -8.72 -20.12 -22.32
C ARG A 65 -7.31 -19.67 -22.63
N VAL A 66 -7.06 -19.37 -23.88
CA VAL A 66 -5.84 -18.72 -24.37
C VAL A 66 -6.29 -17.49 -25.14
N LYS A 67 -5.94 -16.30 -24.64
CA LYS A 67 -6.32 -15.03 -25.25
C LYS A 67 -5.13 -14.39 -25.94
N VAL A 68 -5.34 -13.98 -27.18
CA VAL A 68 -4.27 -13.54 -28.07
C VAL A 68 -4.64 -12.20 -28.68
N PHE A 69 -3.77 -11.22 -28.52
CA PHE A 69 -3.82 -9.98 -29.30
C PHE A 69 -3.25 -10.24 -30.68
N VAL A 70 -3.98 -9.83 -31.72
CA VAL A 70 -3.53 -9.94 -33.12
C VAL A 70 -3.82 -8.66 -33.89
N LYS A 71 -2.91 -8.27 -34.80
CA LYS A 71 -3.11 -7.13 -35.72
C LYS A 71 -3.98 -7.47 -36.94
N SER A 72 -4.07 -8.74 -37.31
CA SER A 72 -4.90 -9.24 -38.41
C SER A 72 -5.47 -10.61 -38.04
N ALA A 73 -6.65 -10.93 -38.57
CA ALA A 73 -7.26 -12.24 -38.44
C ALA A 73 -6.45 -13.35 -39.12
N ASP A 74 -5.59 -13.01 -40.09
CA ASP A 74 -4.77 -13.99 -40.82
C ASP A 74 -3.79 -14.74 -39.89
N PHE A 75 -3.33 -14.09 -38.82
CA PHE A 75 -2.40 -14.68 -37.87
C PHE A 75 -3.00 -15.86 -37.07
N ILE A 76 -4.32 -15.99 -37.02
CA ILE A 76 -5.00 -17.07 -36.30
C ILE A 76 -4.64 -18.44 -36.89
N VAL A 77 -4.52 -18.52 -38.22
CA VAL A 77 -4.13 -19.77 -38.90
C VAL A 77 -2.74 -20.21 -38.46
N ASP A 78 -1.80 -19.28 -38.36
CA ASP A 78 -0.42 -19.56 -37.92
C ASP A 78 -0.39 -19.98 -36.45
N ILE A 79 -1.13 -19.30 -35.58
CA ILE A 79 -1.24 -19.66 -34.15
C ILE A 79 -1.76 -21.09 -34.01
N ILE A 80 -2.90 -21.42 -34.63
CA ILE A 80 -3.48 -22.76 -34.57
C ILE A 80 -2.51 -23.81 -35.12
N ARG A 81 -1.80 -23.50 -36.21
CA ARG A 81 -0.77 -24.38 -36.77
C ARG A 81 0.38 -24.62 -35.78
N THR A 82 0.84 -23.58 -35.07
CA THR A 82 1.90 -23.71 -34.06
C THR A 82 1.46 -24.57 -32.88
N PHE A 83 0.23 -24.41 -32.38
CA PHE A 83 -0.34 -25.28 -31.35
C PHE A 83 -0.34 -26.75 -31.82
N LYS A 84 -0.87 -27.02 -33.03
CA LYS A 84 -0.91 -28.38 -33.61
C LYS A 84 0.49 -28.97 -33.82
N ALA A 85 1.46 -28.19 -34.27
CA ALA A 85 2.84 -28.63 -34.48
C ALA A 85 3.54 -29.10 -33.20
N HIS A 86 3.11 -28.61 -32.03
CA HIS A 86 3.58 -29.04 -30.72
C HIS A 86 2.66 -30.10 -30.07
N GLY A 87 1.74 -30.68 -30.83
CA GLY A 87 0.82 -31.71 -30.37
C GLY A 87 -0.26 -31.19 -29.41
N LEU A 88 -0.66 -29.91 -29.54
CA LEU A 88 -1.74 -29.32 -28.76
C LEU A 88 -2.95 -28.99 -29.64
N GLU A 89 -4.12 -29.48 -29.23
CA GLU A 89 -5.38 -29.08 -29.83
C GLU A 89 -5.90 -27.78 -29.21
N ILE A 90 -6.26 -26.81 -30.05
CA ILE A 90 -6.92 -25.58 -29.66
C ILE A 90 -8.20 -25.42 -30.46
N MET A 91 -9.32 -25.27 -29.76
CA MET A 91 -10.64 -25.00 -30.34
C MET A 91 -10.79 -23.49 -30.50
N ASP A 92 -11.19 -23.05 -31.70
CA ASP A 92 -11.46 -21.65 -31.99
C ASP A 92 -12.78 -21.21 -31.33
N ALA A 93 -12.71 -20.25 -30.41
CA ALA A 93 -13.87 -19.64 -29.78
C ALA A 93 -14.19 -18.24 -30.35
N GLY A 94 -13.43 -17.78 -31.35
CA GLY A 94 -13.66 -16.55 -32.08
C GLY A 94 -13.06 -15.30 -31.44
N PHE A 95 -13.46 -14.15 -31.98
CA PHE A 95 -13.02 -12.84 -31.52
C PHE A 95 -13.99 -12.25 -30.50
N GLU A 96 -13.43 -11.76 -29.39
CA GLU A 96 -14.14 -10.83 -28.50
C GLU A 96 -14.15 -9.42 -29.09
N ILE A 97 -13.04 -9.06 -29.75
CA ILE A 97 -12.84 -7.80 -30.46
C ILE A 97 -12.16 -8.16 -31.77
N ALA A 98 -12.78 -7.83 -32.90
CA ALA A 98 -12.15 -8.03 -34.21
C ALA A 98 -11.03 -7.00 -34.43
N PRO A 99 -9.90 -7.37 -35.06
CA PRO A 99 -8.88 -6.39 -35.45
C PRO A 99 -9.45 -5.40 -36.48
N SER A 100 -9.07 -4.12 -36.38
CA SER A 100 -9.56 -3.07 -37.27
C SER A 100 -8.49 -2.00 -37.48
N GLY A 101 -8.09 -1.75 -38.72
CA GLY A 101 -7.03 -0.80 -39.03
C GLY A 101 -5.73 -1.12 -38.29
N ASP A 102 -5.25 -0.17 -37.47
CA ASP A 102 -4.07 -0.34 -36.63
C ASP A 102 -4.40 -0.88 -35.22
N ASP A 103 -5.66 -1.13 -34.88
CA ASP A 103 -6.07 -1.63 -33.58
C ASP A 103 -5.97 -3.15 -33.48
N TYR A 104 -5.64 -3.62 -32.28
CA TYR A 104 -5.54 -5.06 -32.00
C TYR A 104 -6.93 -5.68 -31.83
N GLY A 105 -7.12 -6.86 -32.43
CA GLY A 105 -8.19 -7.77 -32.05
C GLY A 105 -7.81 -8.63 -30.83
N SER A 106 -8.81 -9.10 -30.09
CA SER A 106 -8.68 -10.10 -29.01
C SER A 106 -9.35 -11.39 -29.45
N TRP A 107 -8.55 -12.41 -29.76
CA TRP A 107 -9.00 -13.74 -30.12
C TRP A 107 -8.93 -14.70 -28.93
N VAL A 108 -9.87 -15.64 -28.85
CA VAL A 108 -9.95 -16.65 -27.79
C VAL A 108 -9.88 -18.05 -28.38
N GLY A 109 -8.97 -18.86 -27.84
CA GLY A 109 -8.93 -20.30 -28.08
C GLY A 109 -9.12 -21.09 -26.78
N LEU A 110 -9.66 -22.31 -26.91
CA LEU A 110 -9.89 -23.22 -25.79
C LEU A 110 -9.03 -24.47 -25.92
N SER A 111 -8.35 -24.87 -24.85
CA SER A 111 -7.40 -25.99 -24.83
C SER A 111 -7.63 -26.88 -23.62
N ASP A 112 -7.75 -28.20 -23.82
CA ASP A 112 -7.81 -29.20 -22.74
C ASP A 112 -6.43 -29.79 -22.41
N ASN A 113 -5.38 -29.31 -23.06
CA ASN A 113 -4.04 -29.87 -22.93
C ASN A 113 -3.40 -29.61 -21.56
N ASP A 114 -2.39 -30.40 -21.22
CA ASP A 114 -1.58 -30.26 -20.00
C ASP A 114 -0.98 -28.85 -19.83
N GLU A 115 -0.90 -28.40 -18.58
CA GLU A 115 -0.45 -27.04 -18.23
C GLU A 115 0.97 -26.73 -18.69
N ALA A 116 1.91 -27.66 -18.46
CA ALA A 116 3.31 -27.46 -18.79
C ALA A 116 3.51 -27.40 -20.32
N LYS A 117 2.72 -28.18 -21.06
CA LYS A 117 2.73 -28.12 -22.53
C LYS A 117 2.19 -26.79 -23.05
N VAL A 118 1.06 -26.32 -22.52
CA VAL A 118 0.47 -25.02 -22.89
C VAL A 118 1.46 -23.89 -22.57
N PHE A 119 2.07 -23.91 -21.39
CA PHE A 119 3.10 -22.96 -21.00
C PHE A 119 4.24 -22.90 -22.02
N ASN A 120 4.84 -24.04 -22.38
CA ASN A 120 5.97 -24.10 -23.33
C ASN A 120 5.59 -23.55 -24.71
N VAL A 121 4.40 -23.90 -25.22
CA VAL A 121 3.93 -23.39 -26.52
C VAL A 121 3.67 -21.89 -26.49
N ILE A 122 3.13 -21.36 -25.39
CA ILE A 122 2.94 -19.92 -25.22
C ILE A 122 4.27 -19.19 -25.21
N GLN A 123 5.28 -19.71 -24.49
CA GLN A 123 6.63 -19.14 -24.51
C GLN A 123 7.20 -19.12 -25.93
N ASN A 124 6.99 -20.19 -26.71
CA ASN A 124 7.42 -20.26 -28.11
C ASN A 124 6.66 -19.28 -29.02
N ILE A 125 5.33 -19.24 -28.98
CA ILE A 125 4.51 -18.32 -29.79
C ILE A 125 4.96 -16.89 -29.54
N ASN A 126 5.03 -16.49 -28.28
CA ASN A 126 5.34 -15.12 -27.96
C ASN A 126 6.81 -14.75 -28.24
N SER A 127 7.76 -15.71 -28.18
CA SER A 127 9.19 -15.45 -28.45
C SER A 127 9.59 -15.60 -29.92
N VAL A 128 8.83 -16.33 -30.73
CA VAL A 128 9.16 -16.59 -32.14
C VAL A 128 8.24 -15.80 -33.07
N ILE A 129 6.93 -15.82 -32.81
CA ILE A 129 5.92 -15.15 -33.64
C ILE A 129 5.69 -13.71 -33.18
N GLY A 130 5.72 -13.47 -31.86
CA GLY A 130 5.42 -12.16 -31.28
C GLY A 130 6.60 -11.20 -31.12
N HIS A 131 7.84 -11.62 -31.39
CA HIS A 131 9.06 -10.92 -30.95
C HIS A 131 9.45 -9.70 -31.81
N HIS A 132 9.02 -9.63 -33.07
CA HIS A 132 9.26 -8.49 -33.95
C HIS A 132 7.92 -7.77 -34.24
N ASP A 133 7.79 -6.54 -33.73
CA ASP A 133 6.65 -5.62 -33.87
C ASP A 133 5.36 -5.95 -33.08
N TYR A 134 5.38 -6.95 -32.19
CA TYR A 134 4.22 -7.33 -31.37
C TYR A 134 2.93 -7.56 -32.18
N LYS A 135 3.00 -8.08 -33.41
CA LYS A 135 1.81 -8.32 -34.24
C LYS A 135 0.89 -9.39 -33.66
N VAL A 136 1.46 -10.31 -32.89
CA VAL A 136 0.77 -11.40 -32.17
C VAL A 136 1.30 -11.44 -30.73
N ARG A 137 0.42 -11.55 -29.74
CA ARG A 137 0.80 -11.73 -28.33
C ARG A 137 -0.26 -12.48 -27.55
N VAL A 138 0.07 -13.66 -27.05
CA VAL A 138 -0.69 -14.32 -25.99
C VAL A 138 -0.50 -13.50 -24.72
N TYR A 139 -1.60 -12.93 -24.21
CA TYR A 139 -1.57 -12.04 -23.05
C TYR A 139 -2.27 -12.63 -21.82
N SER A 140 -3.08 -13.67 -22.01
CA SER A 140 -3.72 -14.39 -20.91
C SER A 140 -3.93 -15.85 -21.27
N TRP A 141 -3.75 -16.73 -20.28
CA TRP A 141 -4.08 -18.13 -20.40
C TRP A 141 -4.35 -18.74 -19.02
N GLY A 142 -5.32 -19.64 -18.91
CA GLY A 142 -5.72 -20.28 -17.65
C GLY A 142 -7.10 -20.92 -17.74
N ARG A 143 -7.46 -21.78 -16.79
CA ARG A 143 -8.81 -22.36 -16.68
C ARG A 143 -9.76 -21.37 -15.99
N TYR A 144 -9.31 -20.78 -14.89
CA TYR A 144 -10.16 -20.00 -13.97
C TYR A 144 -9.99 -18.49 -14.12
N VAL A 145 -9.03 -18.05 -14.95
CA VAL A 145 -8.69 -16.65 -15.18
C VAL A 145 -9.16 -16.21 -16.56
N ASP A 146 -9.76 -15.03 -16.61
CA ASP A 146 -10.17 -14.37 -17.86
C ASP A 146 -9.86 -12.88 -17.82
N VAL A 147 -8.97 -12.42 -18.70
CA VAL A 147 -8.45 -11.04 -18.69
C VAL A 147 -9.05 -10.22 -19.84
N PHE A 148 -9.46 -9.00 -19.51
CA PHE A 148 -9.97 -7.99 -20.43
C PHE A 148 -9.14 -6.73 -20.26
N LYS A 149 -8.31 -6.37 -21.24
CA LYS A 149 -7.42 -5.21 -21.11
C LYS A 149 -7.26 -4.47 -22.41
N GLY A 150 -7.13 -3.15 -22.31
CA GLY A 150 -7.24 -2.25 -23.45
C GLY A 150 -6.63 -0.88 -23.19
N VAL A 151 -6.55 -0.08 -24.24
CA VAL A 151 -6.17 1.34 -24.14
C VAL A 151 -7.45 2.14 -23.87
N GLY A 152 -7.41 3.01 -22.87
CA GLY A 152 -8.57 3.79 -22.43
C GLY A 152 -8.68 3.87 -20.91
N TYR A 153 -9.73 4.52 -20.42
CA TYR A 153 -10.16 4.44 -19.03
C TYR A 153 -10.91 3.11 -18.76
N PRO A 154 -11.14 2.73 -17.49
CA PRO A 154 -11.86 1.51 -17.16
C PRO A 154 -13.22 1.39 -17.86
N THR A 155 -14.03 2.46 -17.93
CA THR A 155 -15.29 2.46 -18.70
C THR A 155 -15.07 2.19 -20.19
N ASP A 156 -14.09 2.83 -20.84
CA ASP A 156 -13.84 2.66 -22.28
C ASP A 156 -13.50 1.19 -22.60
N VAL A 157 -12.65 0.57 -21.77
CA VAL A 157 -12.27 -0.84 -21.91
C VAL A 157 -13.47 -1.75 -21.61
N ALA A 158 -14.27 -1.44 -20.60
CA ALA A 158 -15.48 -2.19 -20.26
C ALA A 158 -16.49 -2.20 -21.42
N GLU A 159 -16.70 -1.06 -22.08
CA GLU A 159 -17.55 -0.93 -23.27
C GLU A 159 -17.00 -1.75 -24.43
N THR A 160 -15.69 -1.65 -24.69
CA THR A 160 -15.03 -2.35 -25.81
C THR A 160 -15.22 -3.87 -25.74
N PHE A 161 -15.18 -4.45 -24.54
CA PHE A 161 -15.40 -5.89 -24.32
C PHE A 161 -16.87 -6.27 -24.07
N GLY A 162 -17.80 -5.30 -24.10
CA GLY A 162 -19.22 -5.50 -23.84
C GLY A 162 -19.55 -5.91 -22.40
N LEU A 163 -18.66 -5.59 -21.44
CA LEU A 163 -18.81 -6.00 -20.04
C LEU A 163 -19.94 -5.24 -19.33
N ILE A 164 -20.21 -3.99 -19.74
CA ILE A 164 -21.30 -3.19 -19.17
C ILE A 164 -22.66 -3.81 -19.50
N GLU A 165 -22.87 -4.18 -20.77
CA GLU A 165 -24.12 -4.79 -21.22
C GLU A 165 -24.30 -6.21 -20.65
N LYS A 166 -23.25 -7.03 -20.70
CA LYS A 166 -23.29 -8.43 -20.23
C LYS A 166 -23.34 -8.55 -18.71
N ASN A 167 -22.80 -7.56 -17.99
CA ASN A 167 -22.63 -7.50 -16.53
C ASN A 167 -22.25 -8.86 -15.89
N PRO A 168 -21.16 -9.52 -16.33
CA PRO A 168 -20.83 -10.86 -15.89
C PRO A 168 -20.50 -10.90 -14.39
N GLU A 169 -20.72 -12.07 -13.78
CA GLU A 169 -20.42 -12.31 -12.37
C GLU A 169 -19.10 -13.09 -12.20
N ALA A 170 -18.41 -12.90 -11.07
CA ALA A 170 -17.13 -13.55 -10.74
C ALA A 170 -17.05 -13.92 -9.26
N ASP A 171 -16.20 -14.88 -8.92
CA ASP A 171 -15.84 -15.12 -7.51
C ASP A 171 -14.85 -14.02 -7.03
N LEU A 172 -13.97 -13.57 -7.92
CA LEU A 172 -13.05 -12.45 -7.71
C LEU A 172 -12.91 -11.58 -8.97
N TRP A 173 -13.00 -10.27 -8.79
CA TRP A 173 -12.61 -9.28 -9.79
C TRP A 173 -11.30 -8.58 -9.41
N LEU A 174 -10.38 -8.45 -10.36
CA LEU A 174 -9.31 -7.47 -10.30
C LEU A 174 -9.58 -6.35 -11.31
N ALA A 175 -9.20 -5.12 -10.98
CA ALA A 175 -9.29 -3.99 -11.90
C ALA A 175 -8.10 -3.05 -11.78
N HIS A 176 -7.80 -2.34 -12.88
CA HIS A 176 -6.68 -1.42 -12.94
C HIS A 176 -6.96 -0.18 -13.81
N THR A 177 -6.40 0.96 -13.41
CA THR A 177 -6.24 2.16 -14.27
C THR A 177 -4.79 2.63 -14.26
N ARG A 178 -4.19 2.82 -15.45
CA ARG A 178 -2.74 2.93 -15.64
C ARG A 178 -2.25 4.36 -15.80
N GLN A 179 -1.18 4.70 -15.10
CA GLN A 179 -0.35 5.88 -15.35
C GLN A 179 1.06 5.42 -15.76
N PRO A 180 1.43 5.42 -17.05
CA PRO A 180 2.74 4.95 -17.49
C PRO A 180 3.85 5.85 -16.95
N THR A 181 4.85 5.25 -16.30
CA THR A 181 6.06 5.93 -15.81
C THR A 181 7.29 5.55 -16.64
N ASN A 182 7.47 4.27 -16.97
CA ASN A 182 8.71 3.76 -17.60
C ASN A 182 8.50 2.99 -18.92
N SER A 183 7.27 2.67 -19.31
CA SER A 183 6.98 1.90 -20.52
C SER A 183 6.49 2.80 -21.67
N PRO A 184 7.03 2.66 -22.90
CA PRO A 184 6.64 3.48 -24.06
C PRO A 184 5.20 3.19 -24.57
N GLY A 185 4.57 2.18 -23.97
CA GLY A 185 3.49 1.43 -24.56
C GLY A 185 2.17 2.18 -24.70
N ARG A 186 1.81 2.47 -25.96
CA ARG A 186 0.49 2.93 -26.39
C ARG A 186 -0.47 1.78 -26.75
N TYR A 187 -0.01 0.53 -26.71
CA TYR A 187 -0.78 -0.65 -27.09
C TYR A 187 -1.35 -1.39 -25.88
N PRO A 188 -2.44 -2.16 -26.06
CA PRO A 188 -3.09 -2.91 -24.98
C PRO A 188 -2.20 -3.97 -24.31
N ILE A 189 -1.12 -4.40 -24.98
CA ILE A 189 -0.16 -5.38 -24.47
C ILE A 189 0.46 -4.94 -23.14
N TRP A 190 0.73 -3.64 -22.97
CA TRP A 190 1.28 -3.05 -21.74
C TRP A 190 0.22 -2.62 -20.73
N SER A 191 -1.06 -2.82 -21.03
CA SER A 191 -2.13 -2.58 -20.07
C SER A 191 -2.20 -3.73 -19.08
N HIS A 192 -2.62 -3.42 -17.86
CA HIS A 192 -2.93 -4.41 -16.84
C HIS A 192 -4.38 -4.89 -17.02
N PRO A 193 -4.77 -6.05 -16.46
CA PRO A 193 -3.94 -7.00 -15.70
C PRO A 193 -2.88 -7.76 -16.51
N PHE A 194 -1.86 -8.26 -15.82
CA PHE A 194 -0.97 -9.30 -16.36
C PHE A 194 -1.36 -10.65 -15.75
N SER A 195 -1.15 -11.74 -16.48
CA SER A 195 -1.52 -13.09 -16.01
C SER A 195 -0.51 -14.14 -16.45
N ALA A 196 -0.39 -15.19 -15.65
CA ALA A 196 0.46 -16.35 -15.90
C ALA A 196 -0.20 -17.59 -15.29
N GLY A 197 -0.69 -18.49 -16.14
CA GLY A 197 -1.48 -19.64 -15.70
C GLY A 197 -2.70 -19.20 -14.92
N GLU A 198 -2.93 -19.79 -13.75
CA GLU A 198 -4.08 -19.46 -12.92
C GLU A 198 -3.90 -18.18 -12.07
N TRP A 199 -2.83 -17.40 -12.29
CA TRP A 199 -2.60 -16.10 -11.65
C TRP A 199 -2.98 -14.92 -12.56
N ALA A 200 -3.61 -13.90 -11.97
CA ALA A 200 -3.72 -12.56 -12.54
C ALA A 200 -3.28 -11.51 -11.52
N ILE A 201 -2.62 -10.44 -11.97
CA ILE A 201 -2.12 -9.37 -11.10
C ILE A 201 -2.40 -7.99 -11.67
N VAL A 202 -2.62 -7.04 -10.76
CA VAL A 202 -2.60 -5.60 -11.00
C VAL A 202 -1.56 -4.98 -10.07
N HIS A 203 -0.80 -4.01 -10.57
CA HIS A 203 0.37 -3.48 -9.87
C HIS A 203 0.42 -1.96 -10.00
N ASN A 204 0.66 -1.28 -8.89
CA ASN A 204 0.96 0.14 -8.82
C ASN A 204 2.35 0.30 -8.23
N GLY A 205 3.31 0.78 -9.03
CA GLY A 205 4.70 0.81 -8.61
C GLY A 205 5.69 0.82 -9.75
N ASP A 206 6.94 0.61 -9.38
CA ASP A 206 8.09 0.47 -10.26
C ASP A 206 9.10 -0.47 -9.61
N ILE A 207 9.31 -1.65 -10.20
CA ILE A 207 10.19 -2.68 -9.62
C ILE A 207 11.64 -2.43 -10.02
N SER A 208 12.47 -1.97 -9.08
CA SER A 208 13.89 -1.70 -9.33
C SER A 208 14.72 -2.99 -9.54
N SER A 209 14.25 -4.12 -9.00
CA SER A 209 14.88 -5.43 -9.18
C SER A 209 14.59 -6.09 -10.54
N PHE A 210 13.85 -5.43 -11.44
CA PHE A 210 13.34 -5.98 -12.70
C PHE A 210 14.38 -6.81 -13.48
N GLY A 211 15.57 -6.26 -13.74
CA GLY A 211 16.61 -6.95 -14.49
C GLY A 211 17.07 -8.26 -13.84
N ALA A 212 17.24 -8.27 -12.51
CA ALA A 212 17.61 -9.47 -11.77
C ALA A 212 16.50 -10.53 -11.83
N ASN A 213 15.24 -10.10 -11.72
CA ASN A 213 14.09 -11.00 -11.79
C ASN A 213 13.91 -11.61 -13.20
N VAL A 214 14.10 -10.82 -14.25
CA VAL A 214 14.07 -11.31 -15.65
C VAL A 214 15.17 -12.34 -15.89
N MET A 215 16.40 -12.08 -15.44
CA MET A 215 17.51 -13.04 -15.59
C MET A 215 17.24 -14.34 -14.83
N PHE A 216 16.70 -14.24 -13.62
CA PHE A 216 16.30 -15.40 -12.82
C PHE A 216 15.27 -16.28 -13.54
N LEU A 217 14.21 -15.66 -14.07
CA LEU A 217 13.12 -16.32 -14.80
C LEU A 217 13.56 -16.87 -16.17
N SER A 218 14.44 -16.16 -16.87
CA SER A 218 14.99 -16.56 -18.18
C SER A 218 15.76 -17.88 -18.09
N GLY A 219 16.57 -18.03 -17.03
CA GLY A 219 17.24 -19.30 -16.73
C GLY A 219 16.29 -20.47 -16.39
N ARG A 220 15.00 -20.19 -16.20
CA ARG A 220 13.95 -21.14 -15.81
C ARG A 220 12.88 -21.35 -16.89
N GLY A 221 13.12 -20.87 -18.11
CA GLY A 221 12.26 -21.13 -19.26
C GLY A 221 11.21 -20.05 -19.55
N TYR A 222 11.10 -19.00 -18.74
CA TYR A 222 10.29 -17.83 -19.10
C TYR A 222 11.12 -16.94 -20.02
N ARG A 223 10.78 -16.91 -21.30
CA ARG A 223 11.59 -16.20 -22.31
C ARG A 223 10.86 -15.02 -22.93
N SER A 224 9.57 -14.89 -22.63
CA SER A 224 8.70 -14.00 -23.38
C SER A 224 8.21 -12.79 -22.60
N PHE A 225 9.08 -11.79 -22.48
CA PHE A 225 8.79 -10.54 -21.78
C PHE A 225 8.36 -9.45 -22.77
N VAL A 226 7.38 -8.62 -22.38
CA VAL A 226 6.98 -7.39 -23.09
C VAL A 226 7.76 -6.16 -22.61
N GLY A 227 8.64 -6.32 -21.62
CA GLY A 227 9.52 -5.27 -21.13
C GLY A 227 8.87 -4.40 -20.06
N THR A 228 8.00 -4.98 -19.23
CA THR A 228 7.42 -4.31 -18.07
C THR A 228 7.67 -5.12 -16.81
N ASP A 229 8.00 -4.44 -15.73
CA ASP A 229 8.11 -5.01 -14.39
C ASP A 229 6.90 -5.81 -13.92
N SER A 230 5.70 -5.40 -14.30
CA SER A 230 4.46 -5.93 -13.80
C SER A 230 4.20 -7.38 -14.26
N GLU A 231 4.61 -7.74 -15.48
CA GLU A 231 4.46 -9.11 -15.98
C GLU A 231 5.37 -10.09 -15.22
N VAL A 232 6.53 -9.61 -14.77
CA VAL A 232 7.51 -10.40 -14.03
C VAL A 232 6.92 -10.88 -12.71
N ILE A 233 6.10 -10.06 -12.05
CA ILE A 233 5.44 -10.44 -10.80
C ILE A 233 4.49 -11.63 -11.01
N ALA A 234 3.71 -11.62 -12.10
CA ALA A 234 2.84 -12.75 -12.45
C ALA A 234 3.66 -14.03 -12.72
N PHE A 235 4.77 -13.92 -13.45
CA PHE A 235 5.66 -15.06 -13.73
C PHE A 235 6.38 -15.58 -12.48
N LEU A 236 6.76 -14.71 -11.54
CA LEU A 236 7.34 -15.13 -10.27
C LEU A 236 6.31 -15.87 -9.41
N LEU A 237 5.08 -15.37 -9.30
CA LEU A 237 4.01 -16.06 -8.57
C LEU A 237 3.71 -17.43 -9.17
N ASP A 238 3.58 -17.52 -10.50
CA ASP A 238 3.41 -18.79 -11.20
C ASP A 238 4.60 -19.73 -10.95
N TYR A 239 5.84 -19.26 -11.11
CA TYR A 239 7.03 -20.09 -10.88
C TYR A 239 7.12 -20.61 -9.44
N LEU A 240 6.98 -19.73 -8.45
CA LEU A 240 7.13 -20.08 -7.03
C LEU A 240 6.04 -21.08 -6.58
N THR A 241 4.81 -20.93 -7.07
CA THR A 241 3.71 -21.81 -6.65
C THR A 241 3.60 -23.07 -7.49
N ARG A 242 3.74 -22.98 -8.82
CA ARG A 242 3.59 -24.11 -9.74
C ARG A 242 4.84 -24.98 -9.82
N VAL A 243 6.03 -24.39 -9.83
CA VAL A 243 7.30 -25.12 -10.02
C VAL A 243 7.97 -25.41 -8.68
N GLU A 244 8.21 -24.40 -7.85
CA GLU A 244 8.85 -24.57 -6.53
C GLU A 244 7.89 -25.15 -5.47
N LYS A 245 6.58 -25.22 -5.78
CA LYS A 245 5.54 -25.77 -4.89
C LYS A 245 5.43 -25.05 -3.55
N LEU A 246 5.85 -23.79 -3.49
CA LEU A 246 5.67 -22.96 -2.31
C LEU A 246 4.18 -22.64 -2.12
N SER A 247 3.77 -22.52 -0.85
CA SER A 247 2.47 -21.94 -0.52
C SER A 247 2.40 -20.46 -0.95
N ILE A 248 1.19 -19.93 -1.07
CA ILE A 248 0.99 -18.50 -1.39
C ILE A 248 1.63 -17.61 -0.33
N GLU A 249 1.58 -18.00 0.94
CA GLU A 249 2.21 -17.28 2.05
C GLU A 249 3.73 -17.22 1.92
N GLU A 250 4.38 -18.34 1.59
CA GLU A 250 5.83 -18.41 1.39
C GLU A 250 6.26 -17.60 0.17
N ALA A 251 5.53 -17.73 -0.95
CA ALA A 251 5.78 -16.95 -2.16
C ALA A 251 5.62 -15.44 -1.91
N ALA A 252 4.53 -15.03 -1.24
CA ALA A 252 4.29 -13.63 -0.89
C ALA A 252 5.37 -13.09 0.05
N THR A 253 5.79 -13.88 1.04
CA THR A 253 6.85 -13.50 1.98
C THR A 253 8.19 -13.27 1.28
N LEU A 254 8.57 -14.14 0.34
CA LEU A 254 9.78 -13.98 -0.47
C LEU A 254 9.71 -12.74 -1.37
N LEU A 255 8.56 -12.51 -2.03
CA LEU A 255 8.36 -11.37 -2.91
C LEU A 255 8.36 -10.03 -2.16
N CYS A 256 7.68 -9.94 -1.00
CA CYS A 256 7.65 -8.73 -0.17
C CYS A 256 9.04 -8.35 0.36
N ASN A 257 9.93 -9.33 0.49
CA ASN A 257 11.33 -9.15 0.85
C ASN A 257 11.52 -8.27 2.12
N PRO A 258 10.88 -8.62 3.26
CA PRO A 258 10.94 -7.79 4.46
C PRO A 258 12.36 -7.73 5.06
N PHE A 259 12.61 -6.72 5.88
CA PHE A 259 13.92 -6.52 6.52
C PHE A 259 14.32 -7.69 7.42
N SER A 260 13.36 -8.21 8.20
CA SER A 260 13.51 -9.41 9.01
C SER A 260 12.70 -10.56 8.41
N LEU A 261 13.34 -11.72 8.29
CA LEU A 261 12.70 -12.96 7.84
C LEU A 261 12.88 -14.02 8.91
N SER A 262 11.83 -14.82 9.12
CA SER A 262 11.91 -15.99 9.97
C SER A 262 13.01 -16.93 9.44
N TRP A 263 13.66 -17.66 10.35
CA TRP A 263 14.72 -18.61 10.01
C TRP A 263 14.28 -19.65 8.96
N ARG A 264 12.98 -19.95 8.90
CA ARG A 264 12.39 -20.94 8.00
C ARG A 264 12.55 -20.64 6.52
N LEU A 265 12.62 -19.36 6.13
CA LEU A 265 12.72 -18.95 4.72
C LEU A 265 14.10 -18.39 4.36
N GLN A 266 15.09 -18.48 5.26
CA GLN A 266 16.41 -17.91 4.99
C GLN A 266 17.15 -18.68 3.89
N LYS A 267 16.99 -20.01 3.84
CA LYS A 267 17.59 -20.86 2.80
C LYS A 267 16.98 -20.54 1.44
N GLU A 268 15.65 -20.51 1.38
CA GLU A 268 14.87 -20.23 0.18
C GLU A 268 15.16 -18.81 -0.33
N ARG A 269 15.27 -17.81 0.56
CA ARG A 269 15.68 -16.45 0.16
C ARG A 269 17.04 -16.45 -0.52
N PHE A 270 17.98 -17.28 -0.08
CA PHE A 270 19.31 -17.36 -0.68
C PHE A 270 19.29 -18.05 -2.05
N GLU A 271 18.59 -19.18 -2.15
CA GLU A 271 18.47 -19.99 -3.37
C GLU A 271 17.61 -19.28 -4.45
N LEU A 272 16.56 -18.58 -4.01
CA LEU A 272 15.57 -17.87 -4.81
C LEU A 272 15.74 -16.35 -4.72
N ARG A 273 16.95 -15.84 -4.44
CA ARG A 273 17.22 -14.40 -4.32
C ARG A 273 16.81 -13.58 -5.55
N GLY A 274 16.79 -14.20 -6.72
CA GLY A 274 16.31 -13.58 -7.96
C GLY A 274 14.78 -13.46 -8.06
N ALA A 275 14.05 -13.98 -7.07
CA ALA A 275 12.59 -13.88 -6.92
C ALA A 275 12.19 -12.98 -5.75
N CYS A 276 13.09 -12.15 -5.24
CA CYS A 276 12.76 -11.08 -4.30
C CYS A 276 12.45 -9.79 -5.10
N LEU A 277 11.39 -9.08 -4.73
CA LEU A 277 11.09 -7.78 -5.33
C LEU A 277 11.78 -6.66 -4.56
N ASP A 278 12.08 -5.58 -5.27
CA ASP A 278 12.56 -4.33 -4.70
C ASP A 278 12.02 -3.12 -5.49
N GLY A 279 12.06 -1.95 -4.86
CA GLY A 279 11.44 -0.74 -5.39
C GLY A 279 10.01 -0.51 -4.87
N PRO A 280 9.41 0.64 -5.19
CA PRO A 280 8.06 0.98 -4.74
C PRO A 280 7.02 0.09 -5.39
N PHE A 281 6.24 -0.69 -4.62
CA PHE A 281 5.13 -1.46 -5.18
C PHE A 281 3.97 -1.68 -4.21
N SER A 282 2.78 -1.71 -4.81
CA SER A 282 1.61 -2.38 -4.28
C SER A 282 1.05 -3.30 -5.35
N VAL A 283 0.83 -4.56 -5.01
CA VAL A 283 0.32 -5.58 -5.93
C VAL A 283 -0.97 -6.13 -5.37
N VAL A 284 -1.98 -6.29 -6.22
CA VAL A 284 -3.15 -7.12 -5.92
C VAL A 284 -3.19 -8.26 -6.94
N ALA A 285 -3.27 -9.49 -6.45
CA ALA A 285 -3.20 -10.70 -7.22
C ALA A 285 -4.40 -11.61 -6.89
N GLY A 286 -4.90 -12.28 -7.92
CA GLY A 286 -5.97 -13.26 -7.85
C GLY A 286 -5.47 -14.60 -8.35
N TYR A 287 -5.84 -15.67 -7.65
CA TYR A 287 -5.47 -17.04 -7.97
C TYR A 287 -6.63 -18.00 -7.72
N SER A 288 -6.69 -19.07 -8.50
CA SER A 288 -7.54 -20.22 -8.18
C SER A 288 -6.82 -21.53 -8.47
N ASP A 289 -6.95 -22.48 -7.56
CA ASP A 289 -6.54 -23.88 -7.74
C ASP A 289 -7.69 -24.75 -8.31
N GLY A 290 -8.86 -24.14 -8.54
CA GLY A 290 -10.09 -24.80 -8.97
C GLY A 290 -11.01 -25.28 -7.85
N ASP A 291 -10.50 -25.34 -6.62
CA ASP A 291 -11.31 -25.62 -5.42
C ASP A 291 -11.64 -24.33 -4.67
N ASP A 292 -10.69 -23.40 -4.58
CA ASP A 292 -10.81 -22.13 -3.87
C ASP A 292 -10.30 -20.95 -4.73
N VAL A 293 -10.63 -19.74 -4.30
CA VAL A 293 -10.19 -18.48 -4.93
C VAL A 293 -9.51 -17.63 -3.88
N TYR A 294 -8.32 -17.13 -4.21
CA TYR A 294 -7.46 -16.40 -3.30
C TYR A 294 -7.25 -14.97 -3.78
N LEU A 295 -7.34 -14.04 -2.84
CA LEU A 295 -7.01 -12.63 -3.02
C LEU A 295 -5.75 -12.34 -2.21
N LEU A 296 -4.67 -12.01 -2.90
CA LEU A 296 -3.39 -11.63 -2.31
C LEU A 296 -3.15 -10.14 -2.57
N ALA A 297 -2.74 -9.39 -1.55
CA ALA A 297 -2.34 -8.00 -1.70
C ALA A 297 -1.03 -7.74 -0.96
N MET A 298 -0.01 -7.22 -1.64
CA MET A 298 1.37 -7.14 -1.12
C MET A 298 1.91 -5.71 -1.23
N THR A 299 2.79 -5.35 -0.29
CA THR A 299 3.51 -4.06 -0.27
C THR A 299 5.02 -4.25 -0.27
N ASP A 300 5.73 -3.26 -0.81
CA ASP A 300 7.17 -3.18 -0.62
C ASP A 300 7.55 -2.93 0.85
N ARG A 301 8.78 -3.28 1.24
CA ARG A 301 9.33 -3.12 2.60
C ARG A 301 9.25 -1.71 3.18
N SER A 302 9.15 -0.69 2.33
CA SER A 302 9.04 0.70 2.74
C SER A 302 7.64 1.26 2.51
N LYS A 303 6.71 0.49 1.96
CA LYS A 303 5.33 0.89 1.60
C LYS A 303 5.30 2.26 0.93
N LEU A 304 5.95 2.37 -0.22
CA LEU A 304 6.06 3.61 -0.99
C LEU A 304 4.82 3.86 -1.88
N ARG A 305 3.92 2.88 -1.94
CA ARG A 305 2.64 2.95 -2.64
C ARG A 305 1.51 2.59 -1.69
N PRO A 306 0.35 3.26 -1.80
CA PRO A 306 -0.76 3.01 -0.90
C PRO A 306 -1.44 1.69 -1.22
N LEU A 307 -1.78 0.97 -0.15
CA LEU A 307 -2.58 -0.24 -0.19
C LEU A 307 -3.42 -0.34 1.08
N VAL A 308 -4.73 -0.37 0.90
CA VAL A 308 -5.70 -0.64 1.94
C VAL A 308 -6.45 -1.93 1.61
N VAL A 309 -6.84 -2.64 2.66
CA VAL A 309 -7.66 -3.84 2.56
C VAL A 309 -8.85 -3.70 3.50
N GLY A 310 -9.87 -4.51 3.28
CA GLY A 310 -11.04 -4.44 4.12
C GLY A 310 -11.99 -5.62 3.93
N GLU A 311 -13.02 -5.62 4.74
CA GLU A 311 -14.10 -6.59 4.63
C GLU A 311 -15.43 -6.03 5.12
N ASP A 312 -16.50 -6.60 4.59
CA ASP A 312 -17.85 -6.48 5.16
C ASP A 312 -18.49 -7.86 5.28
N GLU A 313 -19.81 -7.91 5.36
CA GLU A 313 -20.59 -9.14 5.52
C GLU A 313 -20.44 -10.09 4.31
N GLU A 314 -20.23 -9.56 3.11
CA GLU A 314 -20.29 -10.33 1.85
C GLU A 314 -18.95 -10.42 1.11
N MET A 315 -18.07 -9.45 1.31
CA MET A 315 -16.90 -9.25 0.46
C MET A 315 -15.62 -8.96 1.24
N LEU A 316 -14.51 -9.28 0.60
CA LEU A 316 -13.13 -8.99 0.98
C LEU A 316 -12.52 -8.10 -0.10
N TYR A 317 -11.80 -7.06 0.31
CA TYR A 317 -11.36 -5.98 -0.55
C TYR A 317 -9.85 -5.75 -0.44
N ALA A 318 -9.23 -5.40 -1.57
CA ALA A 318 -7.91 -4.78 -1.64
C ALA A 318 -7.93 -3.64 -2.64
N ALA A 319 -7.45 -2.45 -2.27
CA ALA A 319 -7.55 -1.26 -3.10
C ALA A 319 -6.40 -0.29 -2.83
N SER A 320 -6.14 0.60 -3.78
CA SER A 320 -5.18 1.69 -3.54
C SER A 320 -5.71 2.72 -2.55
N GLU A 321 -7.00 3.01 -2.60
CA GLU A 321 -7.63 4.06 -1.81
C GLU A 321 -8.89 3.53 -1.11
N GLU A 322 -9.14 4.00 0.10
CA GLU A 322 -10.33 3.60 0.87
C GLU A 322 -11.64 4.01 0.17
N ALA A 323 -11.60 5.08 -0.62
CA ALA A 323 -12.74 5.53 -1.43
C ALA A 323 -13.28 4.44 -2.37
N GLN A 324 -12.39 3.57 -2.90
CA GLN A 324 -12.79 2.45 -3.77
C GLN A 324 -13.66 1.43 -3.02
N ILE A 325 -13.33 1.17 -1.74
CA ILE A 325 -14.07 0.23 -0.89
C ILE A 325 -15.37 0.89 -0.41
N ARG A 326 -15.31 2.14 0.04
CA ARG A 326 -16.48 2.90 0.52
C ARG A 326 -17.51 3.18 -0.56
N ALA A 327 -17.09 3.23 -1.83
CA ALA A 327 -18.00 3.28 -2.99
C ALA A 327 -18.85 2.01 -3.14
N LEU A 328 -18.46 0.91 -2.49
CA LEU A 328 -19.20 -0.35 -2.47
C LEU A 328 -19.93 -0.57 -1.16
N SER A 329 -19.26 -0.28 -0.04
CA SER A 329 -19.74 -0.56 1.30
C SER A 329 -19.31 0.52 2.27
N GLU A 330 -20.28 1.35 2.70
CA GLU A 330 -20.05 2.38 3.71
C GLU A 330 -19.70 1.77 5.08
N ARG A 331 -20.11 0.52 5.34
CA ARG A 331 -19.91 -0.19 6.62
C ARG A 331 -18.65 -1.06 6.66
N ALA A 332 -17.94 -1.20 5.54
CA ALA A 332 -16.74 -2.03 5.48
C ALA A 332 -15.73 -1.64 6.57
N ARG A 333 -15.15 -2.62 7.24
CA ARG A 333 -13.97 -2.40 8.06
C ARG A 333 -12.77 -2.28 7.12
N VAL A 334 -12.02 -1.18 7.20
CA VAL A 334 -10.90 -0.90 6.30
C VAL A 334 -9.65 -0.58 7.10
N TRP A 335 -8.53 -1.18 6.74
CA TRP A 335 -7.23 -0.94 7.36
C TRP A 335 -6.10 -0.96 6.31
N SER A 336 -4.99 -0.29 6.65
CA SER A 336 -3.76 -0.32 5.84
C SER A 336 -2.98 -1.61 6.04
N VAL A 337 -2.34 -2.12 4.99
CA VAL A 337 -1.31 -3.18 5.08
C VAL A 337 -0.01 -2.57 5.62
N GLU A 338 0.70 -3.27 6.51
CA GLU A 338 1.99 -2.83 7.06
C GLU A 338 3.11 -2.91 6.00
N PRO A 339 4.16 -2.08 6.09
CA PRO A 339 5.29 -2.15 5.17
C PRO A 339 5.98 -3.52 5.17
N GLY A 340 6.29 -4.04 3.97
CA GLY A 340 6.90 -5.36 3.78
C GLY A 340 6.00 -6.53 4.13
N SER A 341 4.70 -6.30 4.24
CA SER A 341 3.69 -7.29 4.58
C SER A 341 2.73 -7.55 3.42
N TYR A 342 1.87 -8.54 3.62
CA TYR A 342 0.85 -8.96 2.67
C TYR A 342 -0.45 -9.37 3.36
N PHE A 343 -1.56 -9.04 2.71
CA PHE A 343 -2.89 -9.55 3.02
C PHE A 343 -3.15 -10.78 2.14
N LEU A 344 -3.65 -11.85 2.74
CA LEU A 344 -4.08 -13.06 2.04
C LEU A 344 -5.47 -13.46 2.52
N ALA A 345 -6.37 -13.60 1.57
CA ALA A 345 -7.72 -14.07 1.79
C ALA A 345 -8.05 -15.25 0.88
N SER A 346 -8.90 -16.14 1.38
CA SER A 346 -9.52 -17.24 0.66
C SER A 346 -11.03 -17.05 0.65
N MET A 347 -11.67 -17.38 -0.47
CA MET A 347 -13.13 -17.34 -0.59
C MET A 347 -13.77 -18.22 0.49
N LYS A 348 -13.23 -19.43 0.70
CA LYS A 348 -13.74 -20.41 1.68
C LYS A 348 -13.39 -20.10 3.13
N LYS A 349 -12.17 -19.63 3.39
CA LYS A 349 -11.62 -19.46 4.76
C LYS A 349 -11.70 -18.04 5.29
N GLY A 350 -12.04 -17.06 4.45
CA GLY A 350 -11.98 -15.64 4.82
C GLY A 350 -10.54 -15.11 4.84
N VAL A 351 -10.27 -14.17 5.75
CA VAL A 351 -8.92 -13.59 5.91
C VAL A 351 -7.99 -14.62 6.57
N ILE A 352 -6.94 -15.03 5.85
CA ILE A 352 -5.88 -15.91 6.34
C ILE A 352 -4.77 -15.07 7.00
N VAL A 353 -4.32 -14.03 6.29
CA VAL A 353 -3.34 -13.06 6.76
C VAL A 353 -3.91 -11.65 6.58
N SER A 354 -3.99 -10.88 7.66
CA SER A 354 -4.58 -9.53 7.65
C SER A 354 -3.70 -8.47 6.99
N GLY A 355 -2.40 -8.77 6.78
CA GLY A 355 -1.41 -7.79 6.34
C GLY A 355 -0.93 -6.84 7.43
N ARG A 356 -1.37 -7.01 8.68
CA ARG A 356 -0.87 -6.24 9.82
C ARG A 356 -1.02 -6.96 11.16
N ARG A 357 -0.16 -6.65 12.12
CA ARG A 357 -0.20 -7.23 13.48
C ARG A 357 -1.53 -7.03 14.22
N SER A 358 -2.20 -5.90 14.04
CA SER A 358 -3.48 -5.61 14.68
C SER A 358 -4.43 -4.88 13.75
N THR A 359 -5.66 -5.36 13.66
CA THR A 359 -6.75 -4.75 12.88
C THR A 359 -7.73 -3.96 13.75
N LYS A 360 -7.40 -3.75 15.04
CA LYS A 360 -8.26 -3.00 15.96
C LYS A 360 -8.32 -1.53 15.54
N THR A 361 -9.53 -1.06 15.28
CA THR A 361 -9.81 0.34 14.94
C THR A 361 -10.44 1.06 16.14
N CYS A 362 -10.39 2.39 16.13
CA CYS A 362 -11.05 3.16 17.18
C CYS A 362 -12.59 2.90 17.20
N PRO A 363 -13.24 3.02 18.38
CA PRO A 363 -14.69 2.86 18.50
C PRO A 363 -15.48 3.87 17.66
N SER A 364 -16.71 3.47 17.31
CA SER A 364 -17.63 4.15 16.39
C SER A 364 -17.69 5.66 16.56
N LEU A 365 -17.78 6.36 15.42
CA LEU A 365 -17.89 7.82 15.36
C LEU A 365 -19.26 8.27 15.88
N HIS A 366 -19.27 9.15 16.88
CA HIS A 366 -20.41 10.03 17.09
C HIS A 366 -20.37 11.10 15.99
N ILE A 367 -21.34 11.05 15.08
CA ILE A 367 -21.47 12.02 14.00
C ILE A 367 -22.50 13.05 14.47
N PRO A 368 -22.08 14.27 14.86
CA PRO A 368 -23.01 15.28 15.34
C PRO A 368 -23.91 15.78 14.21
N LEU A 369 -25.15 16.12 14.56
CA LEU A 369 -26.12 16.74 13.66
C LEU A 369 -25.57 18.04 13.06
N ALA A 370 -25.72 18.16 11.74
CA ALA A 370 -25.14 19.21 10.93
C ALA A 370 -25.95 20.53 11.01
N THR A 371 -25.30 21.63 11.40
CA THR A 371 -25.80 23.02 11.23
C THR A 371 -24.73 23.85 10.54
N GLY A 372 -25.05 24.65 9.51
CA GLY A 372 -24.05 25.46 8.78
C GLY A 372 -24.31 25.54 7.27
N TYR A 373 -23.35 26.08 6.50
CA TYR A 373 -23.43 26.13 5.04
C TYR A 373 -23.01 24.78 4.43
N VAL A 374 -23.97 24.04 3.87
CA VAL A 374 -23.76 22.67 3.40
C VAL A 374 -23.41 22.63 1.91
N ILE A 375 -22.37 21.87 1.56
CA ILE A 375 -21.99 21.50 0.20
C ILE A 375 -22.08 19.97 0.09
N ASP A 376 -22.86 19.47 -0.87
CA ASP A 376 -22.93 18.04 -1.18
C ASP A 376 -21.83 17.64 -2.15
N ALA A 377 -20.97 16.71 -1.75
CA ALA A 377 -19.86 16.24 -2.57
C ALA A 377 -20.23 15.06 -3.49
N LYS A 378 -21.42 14.45 -3.35
CA LYS A 378 -21.76 13.16 -3.99
C LYS A 378 -21.53 13.10 -5.51
N SER A 379 -21.76 14.19 -6.23
CA SER A 379 -21.62 14.26 -7.70
C SER A 379 -20.48 15.17 -8.16
N LEU A 380 -19.60 15.57 -7.26
CA LEU A 380 -18.52 16.52 -7.56
C LEU A 380 -17.20 15.78 -7.75
N GLY A 381 -16.36 16.29 -8.66
CA GLY A 381 -14.94 15.95 -8.65
C GLY A 381 -14.21 16.77 -7.58
N HIS A 382 -13.02 16.34 -7.19
CA HIS A 382 -12.21 17.07 -6.19
C HIS A 382 -11.94 18.54 -6.56
N ARG A 383 -11.73 18.84 -7.85
CA ARG A 383 -11.56 20.22 -8.35
C ARG A 383 -12.80 21.09 -8.16
N GLU A 384 -13.95 20.53 -8.50
CA GLU A 384 -15.22 21.24 -8.38
C GLU A 384 -15.59 21.47 -6.92
N LEU A 385 -15.39 20.47 -6.06
CA LEU A 385 -15.57 20.62 -4.61
C LEU A 385 -14.65 21.72 -4.05
N TYR A 386 -13.36 21.72 -4.43
CA TYR A 386 -12.40 22.74 -4.02
C TYR A 386 -12.86 24.15 -4.42
N LYS A 387 -13.31 24.32 -5.68
CA LYS A 387 -13.82 25.60 -6.18
C LYS A 387 -15.04 26.07 -5.37
N ARG A 388 -16.03 25.20 -5.13
CA ARG A 388 -17.22 25.56 -4.36
C ARG A 388 -16.92 25.97 -2.93
N VAL A 389 -15.95 25.32 -2.28
CA VAL A 389 -15.47 25.73 -0.94
C VAL A 389 -14.88 27.13 -0.99
N ARG A 390 -14.00 27.41 -1.96
CA ARG A 390 -13.39 28.74 -2.14
C ARG A 390 -14.44 29.81 -2.41
N ASP A 391 -15.37 29.57 -3.33
CA ASP A 391 -16.44 30.52 -3.69
C ASP A 391 -17.32 30.85 -2.46
N ALA A 392 -17.67 29.84 -1.66
CA ALA A 392 -18.42 30.05 -0.43
C ALA A 392 -17.64 30.89 0.60
N ILE A 393 -16.34 30.65 0.76
CA ILE A 393 -15.48 31.46 1.64
C ILE A 393 -15.37 32.91 1.15
N MET A 394 -15.25 33.12 -0.16
CA MET A 394 -15.23 34.45 -0.78
C MET A 394 -16.55 35.19 -0.61
N ALA A 395 -17.68 34.46 -0.62
CA ALA A 395 -19.01 34.97 -0.29
C ALA A 395 -19.22 35.22 1.23
N GLY A 396 -18.15 35.20 2.02
CA GLY A 396 -18.19 35.51 3.45
C GLY A 396 -18.64 34.34 4.34
N LYS A 397 -18.83 33.13 3.80
CA LYS A 397 -19.08 31.96 4.64
C LYS A 397 -17.80 31.59 5.40
N ARG A 398 -17.97 31.25 6.67
CA ARG A 398 -16.86 30.95 7.60
C ARG A 398 -17.02 29.58 8.24
N ASP A 399 -18.24 29.06 8.34
CA ASP A 399 -18.52 27.71 8.83
C ASP A 399 -19.18 26.89 7.71
N LEU A 400 -18.42 25.94 7.16
CA LEU A 400 -18.79 25.12 6.01
C LEU A 400 -18.84 23.65 6.39
N LEU A 401 -19.75 22.94 5.74
CA LEU A 401 -19.95 21.51 5.92
C LEU A 401 -19.95 20.79 4.58
N LEU A 402 -19.10 19.78 4.43
CA LEU A 402 -19.04 18.90 3.26
C LEU A 402 -19.67 17.56 3.64
N LYS A 403 -20.74 17.16 2.94
CA LYS A 403 -21.37 15.84 3.11
C LYS A 403 -21.04 14.91 1.95
N ASN A 404 -21.12 13.61 2.20
CA ASN A 404 -20.87 12.55 1.21
C ASN A 404 -19.46 12.62 0.61
N VAL A 405 -18.46 12.98 1.42
CA VAL A 405 -17.08 13.05 0.95
C VAL A 405 -16.53 11.64 0.79
N LEU A 406 -16.13 11.31 -0.43
CA LEU A 406 -15.65 9.99 -0.83
C LEU A 406 -14.31 10.13 -1.57
N GLY A 407 -13.22 10.29 -0.83
CA GLY A 407 -11.86 10.37 -1.40
C GLY A 407 -11.53 11.68 -2.14
N HIS A 408 -12.29 12.75 -1.93
CA HIS A 408 -11.97 14.02 -2.58
C HIS A 408 -10.65 14.58 -2.02
N ARG A 409 -9.73 14.91 -2.93
CA ARG A 409 -8.37 15.35 -2.62
C ARG A 409 -8.32 16.86 -2.36
N TYR A 410 -7.24 17.30 -1.69
CA TYR A 410 -6.92 18.72 -1.48
C TYR A 410 -7.98 19.50 -0.69
N ILE A 411 -8.83 18.81 0.07
CA ILE A 411 -9.81 19.46 0.95
C ILE A 411 -9.06 20.30 1.97
N GLY A 412 -9.45 21.55 2.16
CA GLY A 412 -8.84 22.41 3.16
C GLY A 412 -7.45 22.93 2.80
N MET A 413 -7.00 22.74 1.56
CA MET A 413 -5.70 23.20 1.11
C MET A 413 -5.60 24.74 1.13
N ALA A 414 -4.55 25.29 1.73
CA ALA A 414 -4.27 26.73 1.81
C ALA A 414 -5.47 27.57 2.28
N LEU A 415 -6.17 27.11 3.32
CA LEU A 415 -7.20 27.89 4.01
C LEU A 415 -6.58 28.73 5.14
N HIS A 416 -7.18 29.88 5.42
CA HIS A 416 -6.69 30.84 6.42
C HIS A 416 -7.57 30.84 7.68
N GLU A 417 -7.12 31.57 8.69
CA GLU A 417 -7.80 31.78 9.96
C GLU A 417 -9.25 32.31 9.80
N GLY A 418 -10.11 31.90 10.73
CA GLY A 418 -11.54 32.25 10.73
C GLY A 418 -12.41 31.33 9.88
N VAL A 419 -11.85 30.32 9.22
CA VAL A 419 -12.61 29.28 8.51
C VAL A 419 -12.68 28.00 9.34
N ARG A 420 -13.90 27.48 9.54
CA ARG A 420 -14.19 26.15 10.06
C ARG A 420 -14.77 25.29 8.93
N LEU A 421 -14.17 24.13 8.69
CA LEU A 421 -14.59 23.18 7.68
C LEU A 421 -14.85 21.81 8.32
N ARG A 422 -16.10 21.36 8.28
CA ARG A 422 -16.49 20.02 8.74
C ARG A 422 -16.71 19.09 7.56
N VAL A 423 -16.09 17.92 7.60
CA VAL A 423 -16.02 16.95 6.50
C VAL A 423 -16.65 15.65 6.97
N TYR A 424 -17.73 15.22 6.31
CA TYR A 424 -18.46 13.99 6.63
C TYR A 424 -18.19 12.95 5.55
N GLY A 425 -17.54 11.85 5.94
CA GLY A 425 -17.09 10.79 5.04
C GLY A 425 -15.57 10.60 5.08
N THR A 426 -15.01 10.03 4.02
CA THR A 426 -13.57 9.76 3.90
C THR A 426 -12.88 10.87 3.12
N ALA A 427 -12.06 11.69 3.78
CA ALA A 427 -11.24 12.69 3.11
C ALA A 427 -10.15 12.01 2.26
N GLY A 428 -9.96 12.48 1.02
CA GLY A 428 -8.88 12.00 0.15
C GLY A 428 -7.52 12.57 0.52
N ASN A 429 -6.52 12.26 -0.31
CA ASN A 429 -5.15 12.67 -0.05
C ASN A 429 -4.99 14.20 -0.01
N CYS A 430 -3.92 14.66 0.64
CA CYS A 430 -3.53 16.07 0.71
C CYS A 430 -4.55 16.93 1.49
N LEU A 431 -5.25 16.33 2.46
CA LEU A 431 -6.16 17.03 3.35
C LEU A 431 -5.38 18.08 4.17
N ALA A 432 -5.84 19.33 4.18
CA ALA A 432 -5.27 20.43 4.95
C ALA A 432 -3.81 20.81 4.61
N ASN A 433 -3.28 20.40 3.45
CA ASN A 433 -1.95 20.82 3.02
C ASN A 433 -1.87 22.34 2.91
N LEU A 434 -0.74 22.92 3.32
CA LEU A 434 -0.52 24.37 3.34
C LEU A 434 -1.55 25.16 4.17
N ASN A 435 -2.29 24.54 5.10
CA ASN A 435 -3.24 25.25 5.94
C ASN A 435 -2.53 26.33 6.79
N GLU A 436 -3.08 27.54 6.80
CA GLU A 436 -2.51 28.75 7.42
C GLU A 436 -3.37 29.28 8.58
N GLY A 437 -4.32 28.48 9.08
CA GLY A 437 -5.05 28.84 10.29
C GLY A 437 -6.48 28.32 10.38
N ALA A 438 -6.98 27.62 9.36
CA ALA A 438 -8.33 27.08 9.40
C ALA A 438 -8.43 25.90 10.39
N ARG A 439 -9.64 25.69 10.90
CA ARG A 439 -10.01 24.52 11.68
C ARG A 439 -10.75 23.52 10.78
N ILE A 440 -10.20 22.31 10.66
CA ILE A 440 -10.74 21.27 9.79
C ILE A 440 -11.05 20.04 10.64
N GLU A 441 -12.32 19.61 10.62
CA GLU A 441 -12.82 18.46 11.39
C GLU A 441 -13.35 17.40 10.43
N VAL A 442 -12.82 16.18 10.51
CA VAL A 442 -13.22 15.03 9.68
C VAL A 442 -13.96 14.01 10.53
N TYR A 443 -15.27 13.90 10.29
CA TYR A 443 -16.14 12.85 10.82
C TYR A 443 -16.04 11.61 9.94
N GLY A 444 -14.87 10.99 9.95
CA GLY A 444 -14.54 9.76 9.24
C GLY A 444 -13.03 9.55 9.21
N ASN A 445 -12.55 8.83 8.19
CA ASN A 445 -11.12 8.60 7.97
C ASN A 445 -10.53 9.65 7.02
N ALA A 446 -9.21 9.82 7.06
CA ALA A 446 -8.45 10.58 6.08
C ALA A 446 -7.42 9.67 5.38
N GLN A 447 -7.26 9.84 4.07
CA GLN A 447 -6.23 9.13 3.30
C GLN A 447 -4.85 9.78 3.48
N ASP A 448 -3.90 9.49 2.59
CA ASP A 448 -2.49 9.84 2.79
C ASP A 448 -2.23 11.35 2.78
N ASP A 449 -1.09 11.74 3.35
CA ASP A 449 -0.54 13.10 3.23
C ASP A 449 -1.45 14.17 3.85
N VAL A 450 -1.84 13.97 5.11
CA VAL A 450 -2.62 14.96 5.86
C VAL A 450 -1.71 16.06 6.40
N GLY A 451 -1.97 17.32 6.06
CA GLY A 451 -1.34 18.48 6.68
C GLY A 451 0.09 18.75 6.21
N ASP A 452 0.43 18.39 4.96
CA ASP A 452 1.75 18.68 4.40
C ASP A 452 2.04 20.17 4.47
N THR A 453 3.18 20.55 5.05
CA THR A 453 3.66 21.93 5.08
C THR A 453 2.63 22.89 5.72
N MET A 454 1.72 22.38 6.56
CA MET A 454 0.78 23.21 7.33
C MET A 454 1.54 24.09 8.33
N GLN A 455 1.13 25.36 8.43
CA GLN A 455 1.85 26.40 9.17
C GLN A 455 1.10 26.87 10.44
N LYS A 456 -0.23 26.82 10.42
CA LYS A 456 -1.11 27.19 11.54
C LYS A 456 -2.48 26.51 11.36
N GLY A 457 -3.25 26.42 12.44
CA GLY A 457 -4.62 25.89 12.45
C GLY A 457 -4.70 24.56 13.17
N SER A 458 -5.83 23.88 13.02
CA SER A 458 -6.07 22.58 13.66
C SER A 458 -6.75 21.61 12.71
N VAL A 459 -6.28 20.37 12.69
CA VAL A 459 -6.92 19.26 11.95
C VAL A 459 -7.34 18.18 12.96
N ILE A 460 -8.62 17.81 12.97
CA ILE A 460 -9.20 16.86 13.90
C ILE A 460 -9.82 15.72 13.09
N ILE A 461 -9.33 14.50 13.28
CA ILE A 461 -9.81 13.31 12.55
C ILE A 461 -10.41 12.33 13.56
N HIS A 462 -11.70 12.08 13.43
CA HIS A 462 -12.45 11.19 14.34
C HIS A 462 -12.27 9.70 14.04
N GLY A 463 -11.67 9.35 12.90
CA GLY A 463 -11.29 7.99 12.52
C GLY A 463 -9.76 7.80 12.43
N ASP A 464 -9.34 6.97 11.49
CA ASP A 464 -7.93 6.75 11.16
C ASP A 464 -7.43 7.76 10.13
N ALA A 465 -6.13 8.02 10.13
CA ALA A 465 -5.40 8.66 9.04
C ALA A 465 -4.42 7.66 8.41
N ARG A 466 -4.21 7.72 7.09
CA ARG A 466 -3.31 6.79 6.39
C ARG A 466 -1.87 7.29 6.43
N ASP A 467 -1.07 7.06 5.39
CA ASP A 467 0.37 7.26 5.45
C ASP A 467 0.73 8.76 5.39
N VAL A 468 1.92 9.12 5.89
CA VAL A 468 2.56 10.43 5.66
C VAL A 468 1.81 11.62 6.31
N VAL A 469 1.13 11.38 7.44
CA VAL A 469 0.50 12.45 8.24
C VAL A 469 1.55 13.44 8.74
N GLY A 470 1.34 14.74 8.53
CA GLY A 470 2.21 15.80 9.03
C GLY A 470 3.56 15.88 8.33
N GLN A 471 3.64 15.49 7.04
CA GLN A 471 4.83 15.70 6.24
C GLN A 471 5.26 17.17 6.28
N ALA A 472 6.53 17.42 6.58
CA ALA A 472 7.10 18.77 6.62
C ALA A 472 6.26 19.79 7.42
N LEU A 473 5.46 19.34 8.40
CA LEU A 473 4.58 20.18 9.21
C LEU A 473 5.41 21.23 9.97
N GLN A 474 4.97 22.49 9.92
CA GLN A 474 5.75 23.66 10.39
C GLN A 474 5.08 24.41 11.56
N GLY A 475 3.79 24.17 11.79
CA GLY A 475 3.04 24.72 12.92
C GLY A 475 1.60 24.22 12.95
N GLY A 476 0.86 24.61 14.01
CA GLY A 476 -0.51 24.13 14.23
C GLY A 476 -0.56 22.76 14.91
N GLU A 477 -1.75 22.16 14.93
CA GLU A 477 -2.00 20.88 15.60
C GLU A 477 -2.82 19.90 14.76
N ILE A 478 -2.47 18.62 14.85
CA ILE A 478 -3.21 17.52 14.22
C ILE A 478 -3.57 16.49 15.30
N PHE A 479 -4.87 16.27 15.50
CA PHE A 479 -5.40 15.28 16.42
C PHE A 479 -6.06 14.14 15.63
N ILE A 480 -5.63 12.91 15.87
CA ILE A 480 -6.18 11.71 15.24
C ILE A 480 -6.72 10.79 16.32
N LYS A 481 -8.01 10.51 16.33
CA LYS A 481 -8.62 9.59 17.29
C LYS A 481 -8.10 8.17 17.09
N GLY A 482 -8.08 7.70 15.84
CA GLY A 482 -7.66 6.35 15.45
C GLY A 482 -6.16 6.19 15.25
N ASN A 483 -5.80 5.33 14.31
CA ASN A 483 -4.42 5.00 13.97
C ASN A 483 -3.87 5.93 12.88
N VAL A 484 -2.55 6.05 12.79
CA VAL A 484 -1.83 6.67 11.67
C VAL A 484 -0.98 5.66 10.92
N GLY A 485 -0.83 5.85 9.61
CA GLY A 485 -0.03 4.98 8.76
C GLY A 485 1.48 5.22 8.87
N ASN A 486 2.19 4.76 7.84
CA ASN A 486 3.64 4.81 7.71
C ASN A 486 4.13 6.26 7.62
N ARG A 487 5.30 6.58 8.18
CA ARG A 487 5.95 7.91 8.07
C ARG A 487 5.16 9.09 8.62
N CYS A 488 4.35 8.89 9.65
CA CYS A 488 3.78 10.00 10.40
C CYS A 488 4.92 10.93 10.93
N ALA A 489 4.75 12.24 10.79
CA ALA A 489 5.70 13.29 11.15
C ALA A 489 7.02 13.30 10.36
N ILE A 490 7.06 12.72 9.15
CA ILE A 490 8.27 12.78 8.32
C ILE A 490 8.67 14.22 8.00
N GLN A 491 9.94 14.57 8.25
CA GLN A 491 10.50 15.90 8.02
C GLN A 491 9.78 17.05 8.76
N MET A 492 8.95 16.78 9.77
CA MET A 492 8.30 17.80 10.61
C MET A 492 9.35 18.75 11.22
N ARG A 493 9.09 20.07 11.22
CA ARG A 493 10.08 21.10 11.60
C ARG A 493 9.48 22.17 12.49
N GLU A 494 10.32 22.75 13.33
CA GLU A 494 9.98 23.87 14.20
C GLU A 494 10.76 25.10 13.75
N TYR A 495 10.09 26.26 13.71
CA TYR A 495 10.69 27.52 13.29
C TYR A 495 10.37 28.61 14.30
N LEU A 496 11.40 29.16 14.96
CA LEU A 496 11.25 30.22 15.96
C LEU A 496 10.20 29.83 17.01
N ASP A 497 9.13 30.61 17.15
CA ASP A 497 8.06 30.38 18.12
C ASP A 497 6.96 29.42 17.62
N ARG A 498 7.10 28.87 16.41
CA ARG A 498 6.11 27.98 15.79
C ARG A 498 6.46 26.52 16.02
N LYS A 499 5.78 25.93 17.00
CA LYS A 499 5.91 24.52 17.36
C LYS A 499 4.71 23.71 16.86
N PRO A 500 4.90 22.75 15.94
CA PRO A 500 3.83 21.87 15.50
C PRO A 500 3.60 20.71 16.48
N TYR A 501 2.35 20.25 16.56
CA TYR A 501 1.93 19.16 17.45
C TYR A 501 1.13 18.09 16.69
N ILE A 502 1.43 16.82 16.93
CA ILE A 502 0.62 15.68 16.46
C ILE A 502 0.28 14.79 17.66
N ILE A 503 -1.01 14.55 17.91
CA ILE A 503 -1.48 13.59 18.93
C ILE A 503 -2.31 12.50 18.27
N VAL A 504 -1.90 11.25 18.47
CA VAL A 504 -2.53 10.05 17.95
C VAL A 504 -3.09 9.22 19.10
N GLY A 505 -4.39 8.95 19.06
CA GLY A 505 -5.08 8.10 20.03
C GLY A 505 -4.73 6.63 19.87
N GLY A 506 -4.65 6.14 18.64
CA GLY A 506 -4.27 4.76 18.31
C GLY A 506 -2.76 4.54 18.22
N THR A 507 -2.36 3.76 17.22
CA THR A 507 -0.97 3.39 16.94
C THR A 507 -0.41 4.08 15.70
N ALA A 508 0.90 3.98 15.49
CA ALA A 508 1.59 4.41 14.27
C ALA A 508 2.32 3.23 13.61
N ASP A 509 2.36 3.17 12.28
CA ASP A 509 3.19 2.17 11.57
C ASP A 509 4.69 2.57 11.59
N ASN A 510 5.49 2.11 10.62
CA ASN A 510 6.94 2.33 10.61
C ASN A 510 7.33 3.80 10.34
N TYR A 511 8.60 4.13 10.61
CA TYR A 511 9.23 5.42 10.29
C TYR A 511 8.56 6.65 10.94
N LEU A 512 7.93 6.48 12.11
CA LEU A 512 7.40 7.59 12.90
C LEU A 512 8.51 8.62 13.21
N GLY A 513 8.33 9.87 12.80
CA GLY A 513 9.29 10.95 13.05
C GLY A 513 10.59 10.84 12.24
N GLU A 514 10.56 10.16 11.09
CA GLU A 514 11.71 10.09 10.17
C GLU A 514 12.15 11.50 9.75
N TYR A 515 13.44 11.82 9.90
CA TYR A 515 14.03 13.14 9.61
C TYR A 515 13.36 14.33 10.32
N MET A 516 12.69 14.12 11.45
CA MET A 516 12.07 15.17 12.23
C MET A 516 13.14 16.16 12.76
N ALA A 517 12.89 17.46 12.55
CA ALA A 517 13.79 18.56 12.88
C ALA A 517 13.16 19.55 13.89
N GLY A 518 12.03 19.22 14.50
CA GLY A 518 11.37 20.02 15.52
C GLY A 518 9.92 19.62 15.75
N GLY A 519 9.28 20.17 16.79
CA GLY A 519 7.90 19.87 17.14
C GLY A 519 7.72 18.73 18.13
N VAL A 520 6.46 18.33 18.35
CA VAL A 520 6.09 17.31 19.34
C VAL A 520 5.10 16.31 18.77
N VAL A 521 5.39 15.01 18.93
CA VAL A 521 4.52 13.90 18.53
C VAL A 521 4.17 13.06 19.75
N VAL A 522 2.90 12.69 19.91
CA VAL A 522 2.41 11.84 21.00
C VAL A 522 1.61 10.67 20.46
N ILE A 523 1.98 9.43 20.81
CA ILE A 523 1.27 8.20 20.47
C ILE A 523 0.72 7.56 21.75
N LEU A 524 -0.60 7.35 21.81
CA LEU A 524 -1.29 6.94 23.03
C LEU A 524 -1.67 5.45 23.10
N GLY A 525 -1.85 4.76 21.97
CA GLY A 525 -2.20 3.33 21.96
C GLY A 525 -3.51 2.99 22.71
N LEU A 526 -4.49 3.89 22.73
CA LEU A 526 -5.70 3.80 23.56
C LEU A 526 -6.58 2.58 23.22
N TRP A 527 -6.59 2.14 21.97
CA TRP A 527 -7.51 1.13 21.45
C TRP A 527 -6.90 -0.27 21.34
N ASP A 528 -5.59 -0.37 21.48
CA ASP A 528 -4.89 -1.63 21.42
C ASP A 528 -3.73 -1.67 22.43
N LYS A 529 -4.04 -2.22 23.61
CA LYS A 529 -3.07 -2.34 24.70
C LYS A 529 -2.16 -3.57 24.54
N ASP A 530 -2.50 -4.51 23.65
CA ASP A 530 -1.81 -5.80 23.50
C ASP A 530 -0.67 -5.72 22.49
N SER A 531 -0.75 -4.79 21.53
CA SER A 531 0.27 -4.61 20.49
C SER A 531 1.20 -3.44 20.80
N SER A 532 2.34 -3.42 20.11
CA SER A 532 3.26 -2.30 20.20
C SER A 532 2.60 -1.05 19.60
N PRO A 533 2.66 0.11 20.28
CA PRO A 533 2.00 1.33 19.80
C PRO A 533 2.65 1.92 18.54
N VAL A 534 3.82 1.41 18.15
CA VAL A 534 4.60 1.89 17.01
C VAL A 534 5.23 0.75 16.20
N GLY A 535 5.43 1.01 14.91
CA GLY A 535 6.25 0.19 14.02
C GLY A 535 7.75 0.32 14.28
N ASP A 536 8.54 -0.04 13.26
CA ASP A 536 9.99 -0.02 13.29
C ASP A 536 10.56 1.30 12.75
N PHE A 537 11.86 1.55 12.94
CA PHE A 537 12.60 2.72 12.44
C PHE A 537 12.12 4.08 12.97
N VAL A 538 11.52 4.11 14.16
CA VAL A 538 11.07 5.33 14.85
C VAL A 538 12.24 6.30 15.02
N ALA A 539 12.03 7.59 14.74
CA ALA A 539 13.01 8.67 14.87
C ALA A 539 14.28 8.49 14.01
N SER A 540 14.22 7.68 12.95
CA SER A 540 15.31 7.55 11.98
C SER A 540 15.73 8.91 11.40
N GLY A 541 16.97 9.32 11.65
CA GLY A 541 17.50 10.61 11.18
C GLY A 541 16.90 11.84 11.87
N MET A 542 16.23 11.68 13.02
CA MET A 542 15.70 12.79 13.81
C MET A 542 16.84 13.68 14.32
N VAL A 543 16.72 14.99 14.10
CA VAL A 543 17.69 16.01 14.52
C VAL A 543 17.10 17.09 15.43
N GLY A 544 15.77 17.12 15.61
CA GLY A 544 15.09 18.03 16.52
C GLY A 544 13.70 17.54 16.92
N GLY A 545 13.18 18.07 18.04
CA GLY A 545 11.83 17.78 18.55
C GLY A 545 11.78 16.73 19.67
N ARG A 546 10.56 16.29 20.02
CA ARG A 546 10.30 15.24 21.02
C ARG A 546 9.19 14.29 20.58
N ILE A 547 9.39 12.99 20.77
CA ILE A 547 8.37 11.96 20.55
C ILE A 547 8.05 11.29 21.88
N TYR A 548 6.76 11.26 22.23
CA TYR A 548 6.22 10.60 23.42
C TYR A 548 5.40 9.39 23.00
N ILE A 549 5.75 8.21 23.47
CA ILE A 549 5.02 6.97 23.17
C ILE A 549 4.58 6.35 24.49
N ARG A 550 3.28 6.19 24.69
CA ARG A 550 2.75 5.58 25.90
C ARG A 550 3.12 4.09 25.95
N GLY A 551 3.75 3.67 27.04
CA GLY A 551 4.29 2.31 27.18
C GLY A 551 5.75 2.20 26.75
N ARG A 552 6.32 1.00 26.91
CA ARG A 552 7.73 0.72 26.61
C ARG A 552 7.89 0.31 25.15
N VAL A 553 8.84 0.93 24.45
CA VAL A 553 9.24 0.55 23.08
C VAL A 553 10.62 -0.13 23.12
N SER A 554 10.78 -1.23 22.38
CA SER A 554 12.09 -1.89 22.22
C SER A 554 13.07 -0.94 21.54
N ARG A 555 14.33 -0.94 22.00
CA ARG A 555 15.40 -0.09 21.46
C ARG A 555 15.64 -0.36 19.97
N ASN A 556 15.49 -1.60 19.50
CA ASN A 556 15.67 -1.99 18.09
C ASN A 556 14.66 -1.36 17.12
N LYS A 557 13.58 -0.79 17.64
CA LYS A 557 12.60 -0.07 16.83
C LYS A 557 12.99 1.40 16.64
N ILE A 558 14.02 1.91 17.33
CA ILE A 558 14.33 3.33 17.40
C ILE A 558 15.63 3.64 16.66
N GLY A 559 15.49 4.24 15.48
CA GLY A 559 16.57 4.53 14.56
C GLY A 559 16.82 3.41 13.56
N VAL A 560 17.92 3.53 12.84
CA VAL A 560 18.36 2.51 11.87
C VAL A 560 19.35 1.59 12.58
N HIS A 561 19.03 0.29 12.63
CA HIS A 561 19.92 -0.72 13.21
C HIS A 561 20.50 -1.62 12.11
N PRO A 562 21.76 -2.07 12.27
CA PRO A 562 22.31 -3.10 11.40
C PRO A 562 21.51 -4.40 11.55
N PRO A 563 21.30 -5.17 10.46
CA PRO A 563 20.69 -6.49 10.54
C PRO A 563 21.43 -7.39 11.54
N ARG A 564 20.68 -8.16 12.35
CA ARG A 564 21.26 -9.08 13.35
C ARG A 564 22.33 -10.00 12.75
N GLN A 565 22.11 -10.52 11.54
CA GLN A 565 23.06 -11.38 10.84
C GLN A 565 24.37 -10.65 10.53
N ASP A 566 24.32 -9.38 10.16
CA ASP A 566 25.52 -8.58 9.87
C ASP A 566 26.32 -8.37 11.15
N VAL A 567 25.63 -8.08 12.26
CA VAL A 567 26.25 -7.99 13.59
C VAL A 567 26.91 -9.32 13.96
N LEU A 568 26.20 -10.45 13.83
CA LEU A 568 26.76 -11.78 14.12
C LEU A 568 27.94 -12.12 13.25
N GLN A 569 27.87 -11.86 11.94
CA GLN A 569 28.96 -12.12 11.02
C GLN A 569 30.19 -11.28 11.38
N TYR A 570 29.97 -10.03 11.79
CA TYR A 570 31.03 -9.15 12.27
C TYR A 570 31.64 -9.66 13.58
N LEU A 571 30.81 -10.02 14.58
CA LEU A 571 31.27 -10.61 15.84
C LEU A 571 32.08 -11.90 15.59
N LYS A 572 31.62 -12.77 14.69
CA LYS A 572 32.35 -13.97 14.27
C LYS A 572 33.72 -13.63 13.68
N SER A 573 33.82 -12.54 12.91
CA SER A 573 35.10 -12.05 12.40
C SER A 573 36.06 -11.59 13.51
N LEU A 574 35.53 -11.03 14.60
CA LEU A 574 36.33 -10.66 15.78
C LEU A 574 36.85 -11.89 16.53
N VAL A 575 36.07 -12.98 16.58
CA VAL A 575 36.54 -14.27 17.11
C VAL A 575 37.73 -14.78 16.30
N TYR A 576 37.64 -14.78 14.97
CA TYR A 576 38.76 -15.21 14.11
C TYR A 576 40.02 -14.34 14.26
N ARG A 577 39.87 -13.08 14.66
CA ARG A 577 40.97 -12.14 14.92
C ARG A 577 41.52 -12.23 16.35
N GLY A 578 40.96 -13.09 17.20
CA GLY A 578 41.34 -13.19 18.61
C GLY A 578 40.93 -11.99 19.47
N LEU A 579 39.99 -11.17 18.99
CA LEU A 579 39.49 -9.98 19.72
C LEU A 579 38.27 -10.30 20.59
N LEU A 580 37.53 -11.35 20.25
CA LEU A 580 36.33 -11.81 20.96
C LEU A 580 36.45 -13.30 21.32
N ASP A 581 36.08 -13.66 22.55
CA ASP A 581 36.01 -15.06 22.99
C ASP A 581 34.88 -15.81 22.29
N LEU A 582 35.14 -17.05 21.86
CA LEU A 582 34.16 -17.89 21.17
C LEU A 582 32.91 -18.15 22.01
N LYS A 583 33.04 -18.33 23.33
CA LYS A 583 31.89 -18.56 24.24
C LYS A 583 30.98 -17.34 24.29
N VAL A 584 31.56 -16.14 24.39
CA VAL A 584 30.80 -14.88 24.39
C VAL A 584 30.04 -14.72 23.07
N TYR A 585 30.68 -15.04 21.94
CA TYR A 585 30.00 -15.07 20.65
C TYR A 585 28.85 -16.08 20.62
N GLU A 586 29.06 -17.31 21.11
CA GLU A 586 28.01 -18.34 21.15
C GLU A 586 26.82 -17.94 22.02
N GLU A 587 27.06 -17.26 23.15
CA GLU A 587 26.01 -16.68 24.00
C GLU A 587 25.24 -15.58 23.26
N LEU A 588 25.95 -14.58 22.72
CA LEU A 588 25.33 -13.52 21.91
C LEU A 588 24.56 -14.06 20.70
N SER A 589 25.03 -15.17 20.10
CA SER A 589 24.36 -15.80 18.95
C SER A 589 23.00 -16.41 19.27
N LYS A 590 22.71 -16.62 20.56
CA LYS A 590 21.42 -17.10 21.07
C LYS A 590 20.46 -15.96 21.43
N GLU A 591 20.99 -14.75 21.63
CA GLU A 591 20.18 -13.57 21.93
C GLU A 591 19.29 -13.22 20.75
N GLU A 592 18.00 -13.02 21.02
CA GLU A 592 17.03 -12.63 20.00
C GLU A 592 17.38 -11.26 19.41
N GLU A 593 17.85 -10.36 20.26
CA GLU A 593 18.15 -8.96 19.95
C GLU A 593 19.61 -8.63 20.30
N LEU A 594 20.33 -8.00 19.36
CA LEU A 594 21.71 -7.53 19.57
C LEU A 594 21.75 -6.01 19.65
N THR A 595 21.23 -5.45 20.75
CA THR A 595 21.23 -4.00 20.98
C THR A 595 22.63 -3.48 21.27
N LEU A 596 22.87 -2.19 21.04
CA LEU A 596 24.17 -1.59 21.34
C LEU A 596 24.47 -1.65 22.85
N GLU A 597 23.45 -1.47 23.69
CA GLU A 597 23.56 -1.55 25.16
C GLU A 597 23.94 -2.96 25.63
N LEU A 598 23.33 -4.01 25.06
CA LEU A 598 23.70 -5.39 25.37
C LEU A 598 25.13 -5.69 24.93
N LEU A 599 25.53 -5.20 23.74
CA LEU A 599 26.88 -5.38 23.24
C LEU A 599 27.91 -4.61 24.09
N GLU A 600 27.56 -3.44 24.62
CA GLU A 600 28.41 -2.70 25.57
C GLU A 600 28.60 -3.46 26.89
N GLU A 601 27.54 -4.10 27.39
CA GLU A 601 27.58 -4.90 28.62
C GLU A 601 28.40 -6.19 28.46
N ARG A 602 28.32 -6.84 27.29
CA ARG A 602 28.85 -8.20 27.07
C ARG A 602 30.23 -8.22 26.42
N LEU A 603 30.62 -7.19 25.68
CA LEU A 603 31.89 -7.16 24.96
C LEU A 603 32.99 -6.44 25.75
N ASN A 604 34.24 -6.87 25.55
CA ASN A 604 35.39 -6.07 25.97
C ASN A 604 35.48 -4.75 25.17
N GLU A 605 36.22 -3.77 25.69
CA GLU A 605 36.31 -2.42 25.12
C GLU A 605 36.73 -2.43 23.63
N SER A 606 37.73 -3.24 23.27
CA SER A 606 38.26 -3.29 21.90
C SER A 606 37.24 -3.88 20.91
N SER A 607 36.53 -4.94 21.31
CA SER A 607 35.44 -5.53 20.51
C SER A 607 34.24 -4.60 20.40
N PHE A 608 33.87 -3.95 21.49
CA PHE A 608 32.76 -3.01 21.51
C PHE A 608 33.03 -1.81 20.59
N VAL A 609 34.20 -1.19 20.67
CA VAL A 609 34.60 -0.08 19.80
C VAL A 609 34.59 -0.48 18.32
N ALA A 610 34.93 -1.72 17.99
CA ALA A 610 34.87 -2.24 16.63
C ALA A 610 33.42 -2.37 16.14
N VAL A 611 32.55 -3.03 16.91
CA VAL A 611 31.16 -3.33 16.55
C VAL A 611 30.29 -2.07 16.55
N LYS A 612 30.51 -1.14 17.49
CA LYS A 612 29.76 0.12 17.63
C LYS A 612 29.68 0.93 16.34
N ARG A 613 30.69 0.80 15.47
CA ARG A 613 30.73 1.46 14.15
C ARG A 613 29.63 0.99 13.20
N LEU A 614 29.07 -0.20 13.40
CA LEU A 614 27.91 -0.70 12.63
C LEU A 614 26.60 0.00 13.02
N PHE A 615 26.53 0.55 14.24
CA PHE A 615 25.35 1.23 14.77
C PHE A 615 25.41 2.75 14.63
N HIS A 616 26.61 3.32 14.44
CA HIS A 616 26.82 4.76 14.40
C HIS A 616 27.11 5.25 12.98
N GLY A 617 26.24 6.12 12.44
CA GLY A 617 26.50 6.86 11.20
C GLY A 617 27.23 8.17 11.46
N LYS A 618 28.22 8.53 10.62
CA LYS A 618 29.00 9.78 10.73
C LYS A 618 28.13 11.06 10.77
N HIS A 619 26.90 10.99 10.27
CA HIS A 619 25.99 12.12 10.12
C HIS A 619 24.67 11.97 10.90
N VAL A 620 24.55 10.97 11.78
CA VAL A 620 23.33 10.71 12.57
C VAL A 620 23.58 11.19 14.00
N LEU A 621 22.69 12.04 14.52
CA LEU A 621 22.73 12.43 15.93
C LEU A 621 22.30 11.25 16.81
N PRO A 622 23.01 10.96 17.90
CA PRO A 622 22.54 9.99 18.88
C PRO A 622 21.16 10.40 19.42
N LEU A 623 20.33 9.42 19.73
CA LEU A 623 19.01 9.63 20.32
C LEU A 623 19.06 9.28 21.80
N ASN A 624 18.70 10.24 22.65
CA ASN A 624 18.37 9.98 24.04
C ASN A 624 16.98 9.33 24.11
N VAL A 625 16.89 8.19 24.79
CA VAL A 625 15.65 7.42 24.94
C VAL A 625 15.46 7.08 26.40
N GLU A 626 14.41 7.64 26.98
CA GLU A 626 14.04 7.46 28.38
C GLU A 626 12.75 6.67 28.48
N TYR A 627 12.61 5.82 29.52
CA TYR A 627 11.35 5.18 29.85
C TYR A 627 10.94 5.54 31.27
N ARG A 628 10.04 6.52 31.40
CA ARG A 628 9.65 7.11 32.69
C ARG A 628 8.25 7.74 32.63
N LYS A 629 7.73 8.15 33.79
CA LYS A 629 6.54 9.02 33.87
C LYS A 629 6.84 10.42 33.34
N LEU A 630 5.80 11.11 32.89
CA LEU A 630 5.86 12.52 32.52
C LEU A 630 6.25 13.35 33.75
N ASN A 631 7.22 14.25 33.58
CA ASN A 631 7.62 15.21 34.60
C ASN A 631 6.95 16.57 34.36
N ASP A 632 7.22 17.56 35.21
CA ASP A 632 6.60 18.89 35.10
C ASP A 632 6.88 19.58 33.74
N GLU A 633 8.09 19.41 33.17
CA GLU A 633 8.41 19.96 31.85
C GLU A 633 7.59 19.31 30.74
N ASP A 634 7.39 17.99 30.81
CA ASP A 634 6.55 17.27 29.86
C ASP A 634 5.09 17.73 30.00
N ILE A 635 4.59 17.87 31.22
CA ILE A 635 3.23 18.34 31.48
C ILE A 635 3.03 19.76 30.95
N MET A 636 4.01 20.66 31.12
CA MET A 636 3.98 21.99 30.51
C MET A 636 3.94 21.91 28.98
N LEU A 637 4.70 20.98 28.38
CA LEU A 637 4.80 20.85 26.92
C LEU A 637 3.55 20.23 26.27
N ILE A 638 2.99 19.16 26.85
CA ILE A 638 1.92 18.36 26.22
C ILE A 638 0.61 18.29 27.01
N GLY A 639 0.56 18.68 28.28
CA GLY A 639 -0.62 18.48 29.13
C GLY A 639 -1.87 19.22 28.64
N HIS A 640 -1.72 20.47 28.19
CA HIS A 640 -2.83 21.23 27.61
C HIS A 640 -3.31 20.61 26.28
N LYS A 641 -2.40 20.05 25.48
CA LYS A 641 -2.72 19.38 24.22
C LYS A 641 -3.42 18.03 24.45
N LEU A 642 -2.98 17.25 25.43
CA LEU A 642 -3.65 16.02 25.85
C LEU A 642 -5.08 16.31 26.34
N SER A 643 -5.24 17.33 27.18
CA SER A 643 -6.56 17.72 27.69
C SER A 643 -7.49 18.16 26.56
N ALA A 644 -6.97 18.92 25.58
CA ALA A 644 -7.71 19.30 24.39
C ALA A 644 -8.10 18.08 23.54
N PHE A 645 -7.18 17.14 23.29
CA PHE A 645 -7.44 15.90 22.56
C PHE A 645 -8.58 15.08 23.18
N PHE A 646 -8.54 14.87 24.50
CA PHE A 646 -9.57 14.10 25.20
C PHE A 646 -10.92 14.81 25.18
N THR A 647 -10.93 16.14 25.32
CA THR A 647 -12.15 16.95 25.23
C THR A 647 -12.76 16.88 23.83
N GLU A 648 -11.93 17.06 22.79
CA GLU A 648 -12.33 17.06 21.39
C GLU A 648 -13.03 15.76 20.98
N PHE A 649 -12.49 14.62 21.43
CA PHE A 649 -13.05 13.31 21.14
C PHE A 649 -14.04 12.80 22.17
N MET A 650 -14.40 13.63 23.16
CA MET A 650 -15.31 13.27 24.27
C MET A 650 -14.90 11.96 24.96
N ILE A 651 -13.59 11.77 25.17
CA ILE A 651 -13.02 10.59 25.82
C ILE A 651 -13.09 10.80 27.34
N GLY A 652 -13.48 9.76 28.08
CA GLY A 652 -13.68 9.83 29.53
C GLY A 652 -12.44 10.29 30.30
N ARG A 653 -12.67 11.09 31.34
CA ARG A 653 -11.61 11.66 32.20
C ARG A 653 -10.75 10.59 32.87
N ASP A 654 -11.34 9.46 33.23
CA ASP A 654 -10.61 8.34 33.85
C ASP A 654 -9.48 7.83 32.94
N LEU A 655 -9.69 7.81 31.62
CA LEU A 655 -8.65 7.40 30.67
C LEU A 655 -7.55 8.45 30.52
N LEU A 656 -7.87 9.75 30.66
CA LEU A 656 -6.86 10.81 30.69
C LEU A 656 -5.98 10.70 31.95
N GLU A 657 -6.59 10.41 33.10
CA GLU A 657 -5.88 10.16 34.35
C GLU A 657 -5.00 8.90 34.25
N GLU A 658 -5.48 7.83 33.60
CA GLU A 658 -4.68 6.64 33.26
C GLU A 658 -3.48 7.00 32.37
N VAL A 659 -3.67 7.87 31.37
CA VAL A 659 -2.59 8.35 30.50
C VAL A 659 -1.54 9.13 31.29
N TYR A 660 -1.93 10.06 32.16
CA TYR A 660 -0.98 10.80 33.00
C TYR A 660 -0.24 9.91 34.00
N ALA A 661 -0.88 8.84 34.49
CA ALA A 661 -0.26 7.90 35.41
C ALA A 661 0.70 6.91 34.73
N SER A 662 0.65 6.80 33.39
CA SER A 662 1.43 5.84 32.61
C SER A 662 2.91 6.25 32.46
N ASN A 663 3.76 5.25 32.18
CA ASN A 663 5.11 5.49 31.71
C ASN A 663 5.11 5.70 30.19
N PHE A 664 6.05 6.50 29.71
CA PHE A 664 6.27 6.79 28.31
C PHE A 664 7.70 6.44 27.93
N THR A 665 7.88 5.88 26.73
CA THR A 665 9.14 6.00 26.00
C THR A 665 9.21 7.40 25.40
N ILE A 666 10.22 8.18 25.80
CA ILE A 666 10.44 9.55 25.38
C ILE A 666 11.73 9.59 24.56
N ILE A 667 11.64 10.10 23.33
CA ILE A 667 12.74 10.12 22.36
C ILE A 667 13.05 11.57 22.00
N CYS A 668 14.32 11.96 22.14
CA CYS A 668 14.84 13.23 21.65
C CYS A 668 16.29 13.09 21.15
N PRO A 669 16.75 13.96 20.23
CA PRO A 669 18.15 14.01 19.86
C PRO A 669 19.01 14.41 21.07
N SER A 670 20.18 13.81 21.20
CA SER A 670 21.19 14.29 22.15
C SER A 670 21.60 15.71 21.81
N SER A 671 21.73 16.57 22.81
CA SER A 671 22.31 17.91 22.65
C SER A 671 23.73 17.79 22.08
N LYS A 672 24.05 18.57 21.05
CA LYS A 672 25.42 18.71 20.55
C LYS A 672 26.33 19.37 21.58
#